data_AF-A0A9P5A8H2-F1
#
_entry.id   AF-A0A9P5A8H2-F1
#
_cell.length_a   1.000
_cell.length_b   1.000
_cell.length_c   1.000
_cell.angle_alpha   90.00
_cell.angle_beta   90.00
_cell.angle_gamma   90.00
#
_symmetry.space_group_name_H-M   'P 1'
#
loop_
_entity.id
_entity.type
_entity.pdbx_description
1 polymer ?
#
loop_
_entity_poly.entity_id
_entity_poly.type
_entity_poly.pdbx_seq_one_letter_code
_entity_poly.pdbx_strand_id
1 'polypeptide(L)'
;MEITSRPRLLWTAGLGLLVARLILQIFMPSRLDSDYARKSKFELVAVDCFNSNLRATGVDIILVHGLGSDPDTTWQKLAKNVSPNHTDPASQGKQYINWVSDFLCEDLPPDVRRHARVFFYNYDSYWKNDAIEERRSRLGHELFEEVTSMEVKTPERSIIFVGHSYGGLVIKEALLKAQHLHSRRLVNILPQTKAIIFLGTPHVGSASTSLSVKAAQVFHAFGLAALPSIVEAITYASVELQDLHRQFEAISGHVRIVNFHEKRETLGFWGLWSDIAVKEQSVTLDRPNAEIIGLYTDHSGLNKFAERDSNYKIIRNKLIELMDAIIASARIAASVYSVPQETDKFYIERRNLSDRLEEKLNKPLNRSDQVAHAVAISGLEGAGKTQLALRYVERHKLHYDPILWIDARSQETIRSSFQRCARDLKLLTETNSAMPNLAALRDDPAVLVVLSWLQSRNQLHDEWLVILDNAGDLSSGIRDVIPSGVRGSIILTSRDIECAEVLPPGSQRLQVGIMEPSDAISLLLRHLNLNATEVSEDIHDLALSICENLQHLALAVHLAGARIRSSCAEDVNPESDNYSNTYLDPRRCLERYLQHQAKHRNELLQDSTATLTSMLRLASTHMHQGQWKEAEDLFVQVIEPFKRVLGADHPGTLNVRNTLASMYMHQGRWKEAEEHLVPAVDARKRLLGLEHPDTLTSMHNLASTYMHQARWKEAEAIFVQVIEPSKRVLGADHPDTLNSMNTLASTYMHQGRWKEAEEHLIPVVDARKRLLGLEHLNTLTSMHNLASTYMHQARWKEAEAIFVQVIEPSKRVLGAEHPDTLASMSNLASTYMRQHRWKEAEELLVQVVEPSKRVLGTEHPDTLNSMNNLVLTFSYQGRWKEAEVLFLQLKEARKRVLDLNPDTPASVGNI
;
A
#
# COMPACT_ATOMS: atom_id res chain seq x y z
N MET A 1 -58.81 -72.71 -45.20
CA MET A 1 -57.50 -72.01 -45.21
C MET A 1 -57.80 -70.53 -45.37
N GLU A 2 -57.56 -69.60 -44.45
CA GLU A 2 -56.85 -69.58 -43.18
C GLU A 2 -57.58 -68.59 -42.26
N ILE A 3 -57.98 -69.06 -41.09
CA ILE A 3 -58.06 -68.23 -39.89
C ILE A 3 -56.70 -68.43 -39.22
N THR A 4 -55.89 -67.36 -39.05
CA THR A 4 -54.92 -67.13 -37.94
C THR A 4 -53.86 -66.10 -38.33
N SER A 5 -54.01 -64.84 -37.90
CA SER A 5 -52.85 -63.94 -37.67
C SER A 5 -53.19 -62.64 -36.92
N ARG A 6 -54.48 -62.29 -36.73
CA ARG A 6 -54.86 -61.11 -35.92
C ARG A 6 -54.62 -61.19 -34.39
N PRO A 7 -54.43 -62.34 -33.71
CA PRO A 7 -54.16 -62.32 -32.27
C PRO A 7 -52.76 -61.81 -31.93
N ARG A 8 -51.76 -61.98 -32.80
CA ARG A 8 -50.36 -61.66 -32.46
C ARG A 8 -50.08 -60.15 -32.38
N LEU A 9 -50.71 -59.32 -33.21
CA LEU A 9 -50.49 -57.85 -33.19
C LEU A 9 -51.12 -57.14 -31.98
N LEU A 10 -52.30 -57.60 -31.52
CA LEU A 10 -52.94 -57.05 -30.32
C LEU A 10 -52.23 -57.52 -29.05
N TRP A 11 -51.72 -58.75 -29.04
CA TRP A 11 -50.90 -59.26 -27.93
C TRP A 11 -49.51 -58.63 -27.89
N THR A 12 -48.85 -58.35 -29.01
CA THR A 12 -47.54 -57.65 -29.01
C THR A 12 -47.68 -56.17 -28.65
N ALA A 13 -48.76 -55.50 -29.07
CA ALA A 13 -49.06 -54.14 -28.64
C ALA A 13 -49.43 -54.09 -27.15
N GLY A 14 -50.28 -55.00 -26.67
CA GLY A 14 -50.65 -55.12 -25.26
C GLY A 14 -49.48 -55.50 -24.34
N LEU A 15 -48.61 -56.40 -24.78
CA LEU A 15 -47.39 -56.77 -24.05
C LEU A 15 -46.35 -55.65 -24.07
N GLY A 16 -46.22 -54.92 -25.18
CA GLY A 16 -45.39 -53.72 -25.28
C GLY A 16 -45.85 -52.59 -24.34
N LEU A 17 -47.17 -52.37 -24.26
CA LEU A 17 -47.81 -51.47 -23.30
C LEU A 17 -47.60 -51.90 -21.84
N LEU A 18 -47.74 -53.20 -21.56
CA LEU A 18 -47.57 -53.75 -20.21
C LEU A 18 -46.10 -53.68 -19.76
N VAL A 19 -45.16 -54.02 -20.63
CA VAL A 19 -43.71 -53.94 -20.38
C VAL A 19 -43.28 -52.49 -20.23
N ALA A 20 -43.78 -51.56 -21.06
CA ALA A 20 -43.50 -50.14 -20.91
C ALA A 20 -44.09 -49.56 -19.61
N ARG A 21 -45.30 -49.98 -19.21
CA ARG A 21 -45.92 -49.61 -17.94
C ARG A 21 -45.15 -50.18 -16.75
N LEU A 22 -44.70 -51.44 -16.82
CA LEU A 22 -43.82 -52.04 -15.80
C LEU A 22 -42.47 -51.33 -15.73
N ILE A 23 -41.86 -50.99 -16.86
CA ILE A 23 -40.60 -50.23 -16.92
C ILE A 23 -40.79 -48.82 -16.35
N LEU A 24 -41.87 -48.13 -16.68
CA LEU A 24 -42.21 -46.85 -16.05
C LEU A 24 -42.48 -47.01 -14.54
N GLN A 25 -43.14 -48.09 -14.10
CA GLN A 25 -43.32 -48.41 -12.69
C GLN A 25 -42.01 -48.73 -11.96
N ILE A 26 -41.04 -49.34 -12.64
CA ILE A 26 -39.76 -49.76 -12.06
C ILE A 26 -38.74 -48.60 -12.05
N PHE A 27 -38.69 -47.79 -13.12
CA PHE A 27 -37.67 -46.76 -13.30
C PHE A 27 -38.16 -45.34 -12.98
N MET A 28 -39.47 -45.09 -13.04
CA MET A 28 -40.09 -43.79 -12.72
C MET A 28 -41.49 -43.97 -12.07
N PRO A 29 -41.61 -44.73 -10.96
CA PRO A 29 -42.90 -45.10 -10.34
C PRO A 29 -43.81 -43.89 -10.08
N SER A 30 -43.20 -42.78 -9.74
CA SER A 30 -43.86 -41.50 -9.47
C SER A 30 -44.60 -40.90 -10.68
N ARG A 31 -44.24 -41.27 -11.93
CA ARG A 31 -44.94 -40.83 -13.16
C ARG A 31 -46.26 -41.55 -13.40
N LEU A 32 -46.51 -42.68 -12.73
CA LEU A 32 -47.73 -43.47 -12.85
C LEU A 32 -48.64 -43.37 -11.62
N ASP A 33 -48.06 -43.02 -10.47
CA ASP A 33 -48.77 -42.90 -9.21
C ASP A 33 -48.13 -41.79 -8.35
N SER A 34 -48.92 -40.75 -8.03
CA SER A 34 -48.46 -39.58 -7.28
C SER A 34 -48.06 -39.92 -5.84
N ASP A 35 -48.50 -41.04 -5.29
CA ASP A 35 -48.12 -41.47 -3.94
C ASP A 35 -46.65 -41.95 -3.85
N TYR A 36 -46.03 -42.24 -5.00
CA TYR A 36 -44.62 -42.62 -5.11
C TYR A 36 -43.68 -41.43 -5.41
N ALA A 37 -44.22 -40.23 -5.62
CA ALA A 37 -43.41 -39.02 -5.68
C ALA A 37 -42.83 -38.76 -4.28
N ARG A 38 -41.50 -38.68 -4.16
CA ARG A 38 -40.88 -38.37 -2.86
C ARG A 38 -41.31 -36.97 -2.42
N LYS A 39 -41.77 -36.90 -1.17
CA LYS A 39 -42.25 -35.69 -0.49
C LYS A 39 -41.10 -34.80 -0.04
N SER A 40 -40.12 -34.52 -0.89
CA SER A 40 -39.30 -33.33 -0.65
C SER A 40 -40.25 -32.15 -0.60
N LYS A 41 -40.10 -31.28 0.40
CA LYS A 41 -40.99 -30.12 0.53
C LYS A 41 -40.87 -29.29 -0.74
N PHE A 42 -42.00 -28.93 -1.34
CA PHE A 42 -42.05 -28.05 -2.50
C PHE A 42 -41.75 -26.61 -2.07
N GLU A 43 -40.48 -26.37 -1.79
CA GLU A 43 -39.94 -25.13 -1.23
C GLU A 43 -38.50 -24.92 -1.72
N LEU A 44 -37.91 -23.80 -1.32
CA LEU A 44 -36.50 -23.52 -1.51
C LEU A 44 -35.66 -24.29 -0.47
N VAL A 45 -34.85 -25.24 -0.92
CA VAL A 45 -34.03 -26.13 -0.06
C VAL A 45 -32.55 -25.78 -0.19
N ALA A 46 -31.91 -25.43 0.93
CA ALA A 46 -30.48 -25.10 0.97
C ALA A 46 -29.59 -26.35 0.79
N VAL A 47 -28.43 -26.18 0.16
CA VAL A 47 -27.41 -27.22 0.01
C VAL A 47 -26.39 -27.13 1.15
N ASP A 48 -26.37 -28.13 2.03
CA ASP A 48 -25.66 -28.12 3.33
C ASP A 48 -24.17 -27.75 3.25
N CYS A 49 -23.46 -28.20 2.21
CA CYS A 49 -22.01 -28.02 2.08
C CYS A 49 -21.57 -26.56 1.83
N PHE A 50 -22.52 -25.65 1.55
CA PHE A 50 -22.30 -24.21 1.37
C PHE A 50 -22.66 -23.36 2.61
N ASN A 51 -23.15 -23.97 3.70
CA ASN A 51 -23.88 -23.25 4.76
C ASN A 51 -23.10 -23.04 6.09
N SER A 52 -21.77 -23.18 6.11
CA SER A 52 -21.03 -23.21 7.39
C SER A 52 -20.58 -21.85 7.95
N ASN A 53 -20.55 -20.75 7.18
CA ASN A 53 -20.22 -19.40 7.68
C ASN A 53 -20.80 -18.29 6.77
N LEU A 54 -21.87 -17.62 7.23
CA LEU A 54 -22.65 -16.66 6.46
C LEU A 54 -22.01 -15.24 6.45
N ARG A 55 -21.81 -14.66 5.27
CA ARG A 55 -21.51 -13.23 5.06
C ARG A 55 -22.76 -12.46 4.64
N ALA A 56 -22.88 -11.20 5.06
CA ALA A 56 -24.02 -10.33 4.72
C ALA A 56 -24.16 -10.09 3.21
N THR A 57 -23.02 -10.04 2.49
CA THR A 57 -22.93 -9.90 1.04
C THR A 57 -22.48 -11.21 0.38
N GLY A 58 -22.83 -11.40 -0.89
CA GLY A 58 -22.45 -12.59 -1.65
C GLY A 58 -23.44 -12.96 -2.74
N VAL A 59 -23.40 -14.22 -3.17
CA VAL A 59 -24.19 -14.75 -4.28
C VAL A 59 -25.06 -15.91 -3.84
N ASP A 60 -26.32 -15.89 -4.24
CA ASP A 60 -27.28 -16.97 -4.06
C ASP A 60 -27.58 -17.64 -5.39
N ILE A 61 -27.32 -18.95 -5.46
CA ILE A 61 -27.50 -19.76 -6.67
C ILE A 61 -28.76 -20.58 -6.49
N ILE A 62 -29.74 -20.37 -7.36
CA ILE A 62 -31.04 -21.04 -7.29
C ILE A 62 -31.19 -21.95 -8.50
N LEU A 63 -31.12 -23.25 -8.25
CA LEU A 63 -31.29 -24.28 -9.27
C LEU A 63 -32.77 -24.66 -9.41
N VAL A 64 -33.32 -24.42 -10.59
CA VAL A 64 -34.73 -24.65 -10.93
C VAL A 64 -34.83 -25.82 -11.90
N HIS A 65 -35.42 -26.92 -11.44
CA HIS A 65 -35.57 -28.14 -12.25
C HIS A 65 -36.62 -27.99 -13.35
N GLY A 66 -36.66 -28.95 -14.28
CA GLY A 66 -37.56 -28.95 -15.43
C GLY A 66 -38.90 -29.64 -15.19
N LEU A 67 -39.73 -29.71 -16.22
CA LEU A 67 -41.05 -30.33 -16.15
C LEU A 67 -40.95 -31.87 -16.22
N GLY A 68 -41.77 -32.57 -15.45
CA GLY A 68 -41.70 -34.03 -15.30
C GLY A 68 -40.38 -34.55 -14.71
N SER A 69 -39.65 -33.71 -13.98
CA SER A 69 -38.38 -34.05 -13.32
C SER A 69 -38.54 -34.14 -11.80
N ASP A 70 -37.89 -35.13 -11.18
CA ASP A 70 -37.97 -35.31 -9.73
C ASP A 70 -36.91 -34.43 -9.04
N PRO A 71 -37.26 -33.65 -8.00
CA PRO A 71 -36.33 -32.86 -7.21
C PRO A 71 -35.07 -33.59 -6.78
N ASP A 72 -35.21 -34.87 -6.42
CA ASP A 72 -34.12 -35.69 -5.91
C ASP A 72 -33.24 -36.21 -7.05
N THR A 73 -33.76 -36.38 -8.27
CA THR A 73 -33.03 -37.02 -9.38
C THR A 73 -32.59 -36.09 -10.50
N THR A 74 -33.06 -34.85 -10.51
CA THR A 74 -32.79 -33.88 -11.59
C THR A 74 -31.30 -33.63 -11.73
N TRP A 75 -30.61 -33.47 -10.62
CA TRP A 75 -29.18 -33.15 -10.56
C TRP A 75 -28.31 -34.40 -10.32
N GLN A 76 -28.91 -35.60 -10.38
CA GLN A 76 -28.26 -36.86 -10.07
C GLN A 76 -28.01 -37.76 -11.28
N LYS A 77 -26.92 -38.52 -11.23
CA LYS A 77 -26.61 -39.60 -12.18
C LYS A 77 -26.05 -40.83 -11.47
N LEU A 78 -26.36 -42.01 -11.98
CA LEU A 78 -25.86 -43.28 -11.44
C LEU A 78 -24.32 -43.34 -11.55
N ALA A 79 -23.64 -43.71 -10.47
CA ALA A 79 -22.20 -43.89 -10.47
C ALA A 79 -21.79 -45.10 -11.34
N LYS A 80 -20.76 -44.96 -12.18
CA LYS A 80 -20.34 -46.01 -13.14
C LYS A 80 -19.76 -47.28 -12.48
N ASN A 81 -19.44 -47.27 -11.18
CA ASN A 81 -18.74 -48.35 -10.48
C ASN A 81 -19.53 -48.93 -9.28
N VAL A 82 -20.72 -49.47 -9.50
CA VAL A 82 -21.39 -50.31 -8.49
C VAL A 82 -21.37 -51.76 -8.96
N SER A 83 -20.36 -52.52 -8.54
CA SER A 83 -20.35 -53.98 -8.67
C SER A 83 -21.33 -54.58 -7.64
N PRO A 84 -22.18 -55.56 -8.00
CA PRO A 84 -23.30 -55.98 -7.17
C PRO A 84 -22.96 -56.97 -6.04
N ASN A 85 -21.69 -57.07 -5.62
CA ASN A 85 -21.28 -58.02 -4.59
C ASN A 85 -20.45 -57.35 -3.50
N HIS A 86 -21.07 -56.77 -2.47
CA HIS A 86 -20.49 -56.71 -1.13
C HIS A 86 -21.57 -56.59 -0.05
N THR A 87 -21.57 -57.56 0.86
CA THR A 87 -22.42 -57.69 2.04
C THR A 87 -21.80 -56.96 3.23
N ASP A 88 -21.86 -55.64 3.23
CA ASP A 88 -21.49 -54.83 4.40
C ASP A 88 -22.49 -53.65 4.56
N PRO A 89 -23.32 -53.61 5.63
CA PRO A 89 -24.38 -52.61 5.78
C PRO A 89 -23.89 -51.17 6.00
N ALA A 90 -22.61 -50.98 6.36
CA ALA A 90 -22.05 -49.67 6.69
C ALA A 90 -21.32 -48.96 5.53
N SER A 91 -21.17 -49.63 4.37
CA SER A 91 -20.47 -49.13 3.18
C SER A 91 -21.36 -49.11 1.93
N GLN A 92 -22.64 -48.73 2.08
CA GLN A 92 -23.47 -48.35 0.93
C GLN A 92 -23.00 -47.01 0.35
N GLY A 93 -21.95 -47.05 -0.48
CA GLY A 93 -21.53 -45.92 -1.31
C GLY A 93 -22.73 -45.40 -2.11
N LYS A 94 -22.92 -44.08 -2.11
CA LYS A 94 -24.05 -43.43 -2.80
C LYS A 94 -24.18 -43.97 -4.22
N GLN A 95 -25.25 -44.72 -4.48
CA GLN A 95 -25.55 -45.29 -5.80
C GLN A 95 -25.75 -44.19 -6.87
N TYR A 96 -26.17 -42.99 -6.43
CA TYR A 96 -26.38 -41.81 -7.25
C TYR A 96 -25.53 -40.63 -6.76
N ILE A 97 -24.91 -39.93 -7.70
CA ILE A 97 -24.07 -38.75 -7.45
C ILE A 97 -24.87 -37.51 -7.81
N ASN A 98 -25.00 -36.55 -6.89
CA ASN A 98 -25.52 -35.21 -7.15
C ASN A 98 -24.35 -34.25 -7.28
N TRP A 99 -24.04 -33.81 -8.49
CA TRP A 99 -22.86 -32.99 -8.73
C TRP A 99 -22.88 -31.64 -7.99
N VAL A 100 -24.05 -31.09 -7.65
CA VAL A 100 -24.16 -29.81 -6.95
C VAL A 100 -23.74 -29.95 -5.48
N SER A 101 -24.21 -31.02 -4.81
CA SER A 101 -23.85 -31.28 -3.41
C SER A 101 -22.51 -32.01 -3.26
N ASP A 102 -22.15 -32.87 -4.23
CA ASP A 102 -21.01 -33.79 -4.12
C ASP A 102 -19.75 -33.29 -4.86
N PHE A 103 -19.85 -32.50 -5.94
CA PHE A 103 -18.67 -32.02 -6.69
C PHE A 103 -18.47 -30.51 -6.60
N LEU A 104 -19.52 -29.73 -6.88
CA LEU A 104 -19.43 -28.29 -7.05
C LEU A 104 -18.85 -27.64 -5.81
N CYS A 105 -19.22 -28.13 -4.63
CA CYS A 105 -18.75 -27.58 -3.37
C CYS A 105 -17.23 -27.71 -3.19
N GLU A 106 -16.64 -28.84 -3.57
CA GLU A 106 -15.19 -29.05 -3.54
C GLU A 106 -14.47 -28.31 -4.66
N ASP A 107 -15.14 -28.15 -5.80
CA ASP A 107 -14.53 -27.63 -7.01
C ASP A 107 -14.60 -26.09 -7.12
N LEU A 108 -15.36 -25.41 -6.25
CA LEU A 108 -15.33 -23.96 -6.16
C LEU A 108 -14.05 -23.48 -5.43
N PRO A 109 -13.39 -22.41 -5.92
CA PRO A 109 -12.29 -21.78 -5.18
C PRO A 109 -12.74 -21.39 -3.76
N PRO A 110 -11.88 -21.54 -2.73
CA PRO A 110 -12.26 -21.27 -1.34
C PRO A 110 -12.86 -19.88 -1.11
N ASP A 111 -12.32 -18.85 -1.77
CA ASP A 111 -12.81 -17.47 -1.63
C ASP A 111 -14.18 -17.26 -2.26
N VAL A 112 -14.46 -17.94 -3.38
CA VAL A 112 -15.77 -17.91 -4.06
C VAL A 112 -16.80 -18.67 -3.23
N ARG A 113 -16.42 -19.86 -2.74
CA ARG A 113 -17.28 -20.73 -1.93
C ARG A 113 -17.76 -20.03 -0.67
N ARG A 114 -16.92 -19.25 0.01
CA ARG A 114 -17.27 -18.50 1.24
C ARG A 114 -18.36 -17.45 1.03
N HIS A 115 -18.58 -16.99 -0.20
CA HIS A 115 -19.59 -15.99 -0.53
C HIS A 115 -20.84 -16.60 -1.17
N ALA A 116 -20.88 -17.92 -1.40
CA ALA A 116 -21.93 -18.60 -2.12
C ALA A 116 -22.93 -19.27 -1.19
N ARG A 117 -24.23 -19.11 -1.45
CA ARG A 117 -25.26 -20.05 -0.98
C ARG A 117 -25.88 -20.71 -2.19
N VAL A 118 -26.24 -21.98 -2.06
CA VAL A 118 -26.84 -22.75 -3.15
C VAL A 118 -28.14 -23.36 -2.66
N PHE A 119 -29.17 -23.24 -3.49
CA PHE A 119 -30.52 -23.71 -3.21
C PHE A 119 -31.07 -24.50 -4.39
N PHE A 120 -31.82 -25.56 -4.07
CA PHE A 120 -32.73 -26.19 -5.02
C PHE A 120 -34.11 -25.57 -4.84
N TYR A 121 -34.74 -25.15 -5.93
CA TYR A 121 -36.17 -24.84 -5.92
C TYR A 121 -36.94 -26.06 -6.38
N ASN A 122 -37.64 -26.69 -5.44
CA ASN A 122 -38.40 -27.90 -5.67
C ASN A 122 -39.88 -27.56 -5.83
N TYR A 123 -40.48 -27.98 -6.93
CA TYR A 123 -41.91 -27.78 -7.19
C TYR A 123 -42.55 -29.03 -7.77
N ASP A 124 -43.87 -29.13 -7.68
CA ASP A 124 -44.59 -30.23 -8.32
C ASP A 124 -44.41 -30.14 -9.84
N SER A 125 -43.68 -31.10 -10.40
CA SER A 125 -43.41 -31.21 -11.83
C SER A 125 -44.36 -32.21 -12.53
N TYR A 126 -45.32 -32.81 -11.82
CA TYR A 126 -46.29 -33.79 -12.33
C TYR A 126 -47.52 -33.15 -12.96
N TRP A 127 -47.91 -33.68 -14.12
CA TRP A 127 -48.99 -33.17 -14.95
C TRP A 127 -50.34 -33.75 -14.51
N LYS A 128 -51.13 -33.03 -13.73
CA LYS A 128 -52.56 -33.28 -13.56
C LYS A 128 -53.30 -32.11 -14.18
N ASN A 129 -54.25 -32.40 -15.09
CA ASN A 129 -55.40 -31.65 -15.64
C ASN A 129 -55.40 -30.10 -15.78
N ASP A 130 -54.37 -29.38 -15.36
CA ASP A 130 -54.27 -27.93 -15.36
C ASP A 130 -53.80 -27.42 -16.72
N ALA A 131 -54.29 -26.24 -17.12
CA ALA A 131 -53.74 -25.52 -18.25
C ALA A 131 -52.27 -25.16 -17.97
N ILE A 132 -51.38 -25.43 -18.93
CA ILE A 132 -49.92 -25.27 -18.76
C ILE A 132 -49.54 -23.80 -18.48
N GLU A 133 -50.34 -22.86 -18.96
CA GLU A 133 -50.18 -21.42 -18.73
C GLU A 133 -50.46 -21.03 -17.28
N GLU A 134 -51.61 -21.46 -16.75
CA GLU A 134 -51.97 -21.23 -15.35
C GLU A 134 -50.93 -21.86 -14.42
N ARG A 135 -50.43 -23.04 -14.79
CA ARG A 135 -49.33 -23.68 -14.08
C ARG A 135 -48.03 -22.89 -14.14
N ARG A 136 -47.61 -22.43 -15.33
CA ARG A 136 -46.39 -21.62 -15.48
C ARG A 136 -46.48 -20.37 -14.61
N SER A 137 -47.60 -19.65 -14.70
CA SER A 137 -47.82 -18.41 -13.95
C SER A 137 -47.85 -18.66 -12.45
N ARG A 138 -48.51 -19.74 -12.00
CA ARG A 138 -48.52 -20.17 -10.61
C ARG A 138 -47.11 -20.52 -10.10
N LEU A 139 -46.38 -21.38 -10.81
CA LEU A 139 -45.03 -21.79 -10.42
C LEU A 139 -44.04 -20.61 -10.42
N GLY A 140 -44.17 -19.69 -11.38
CA GLY A 140 -43.39 -18.45 -11.41
C GLY A 140 -43.72 -17.54 -10.23
N HIS A 141 -44.99 -17.44 -9.85
CA HIS A 141 -45.41 -16.69 -8.68
C HIS A 141 -44.91 -17.32 -7.36
N GLU A 142 -45.02 -18.64 -7.21
CA GLU A 142 -44.50 -19.37 -6.04
C GLU A 142 -42.98 -19.19 -5.91
N LEU A 143 -42.23 -19.31 -7.01
CA LEU A 143 -40.78 -19.04 -7.02
C LEU A 143 -40.48 -17.60 -6.61
N PHE A 144 -41.23 -16.63 -7.13
CA PHE A 144 -41.09 -15.23 -6.76
C PHE A 144 -41.30 -14.99 -5.25
N GLU A 145 -42.34 -15.57 -4.65
CA GLU A 145 -42.63 -15.43 -3.21
C GLU A 145 -41.54 -16.06 -2.33
N GLU A 146 -41.11 -17.29 -2.65
CA GLU A 146 -40.05 -17.99 -1.90
C GLU A 146 -38.71 -17.23 -1.94
N VAL A 147 -38.31 -16.75 -3.11
CA VAL A 147 -37.08 -15.96 -3.25
C VAL A 147 -37.20 -14.62 -2.54
N THR A 148 -38.34 -13.94 -2.66
CA THR A 148 -38.56 -12.66 -1.96
C THR A 148 -38.51 -12.84 -0.43
N SER A 149 -39.09 -13.92 0.10
CA SER A 149 -39.03 -14.26 1.53
C SER A 149 -37.60 -14.50 2.02
N MET A 150 -36.77 -15.14 1.19
CA MET A 150 -35.33 -15.29 1.46
C MET A 150 -34.61 -13.94 1.45
N GLU A 151 -34.89 -13.10 0.46
CA GLU A 151 -34.21 -11.82 0.23
C GLU A 151 -34.53 -10.75 1.27
N VAL A 152 -35.74 -10.76 1.86
CA VAL A 152 -36.06 -9.90 3.01
C VAL A 152 -35.05 -10.09 4.16
N LYS A 153 -34.45 -11.27 4.30
CA LYS A 153 -33.44 -11.55 5.33
C LYS A 153 -32.02 -11.18 4.90
N THR A 154 -31.75 -11.05 3.61
CA THR A 154 -30.40 -10.82 3.06
C THR A 154 -30.41 -9.91 1.81
N PRO A 155 -30.89 -8.65 1.92
CA PRO A 155 -31.19 -7.81 0.75
C PRO A 155 -29.95 -7.39 -0.07
N GLU A 156 -28.74 -7.57 0.47
CA GLU A 156 -27.48 -7.19 -0.16
C GLU A 156 -26.87 -8.31 -1.02
N ARG A 157 -27.50 -9.48 -1.11
CA ARG A 157 -27.01 -10.61 -1.89
C ARG A 157 -27.52 -10.55 -3.33
N SER A 158 -26.68 -11.02 -4.25
CA SER A 158 -26.99 -11.10 -5.67
C SER A 158 -27.47 -12.50 -6.04
N ILE A 159 -28.37 -12.61 -7.01
CA ILE A 159 -28.97 -13.88 -7.40
C ILE A 159 -28.41 -14.35 -8.75
N ILE A 160 -28.07 -15.63 -8.82
CA ILE A 160 -27.86 -16.38 -10.07
C ILE A 160 -28.92 -17.47 -10.17
N PHE A 161 -29.74 -17.44 -11.22
CA PHE A 161 -30.64 -18.55 -11.51
C PHE A 161 -29.99 -19.57 -12.44
N VAL A 162 -30.21 -20.86 -12.18
CA VAL A 162 -29.83 -21.95 -13.09
C VAL A 162 -31.09 -22.74 -13.43
N GLY A 163 -31.63 -22.51 -14.63
CA GLY A 163 -32.87 -23.15 -15.08
C GLY A 163 -32.59 -24.28 -16.07
N HIS A 164 -33.07 -25.49 -15.77
CA HIS A 164 -33.05 -26.60 -16.73
C HIS A 164 -34.38 -26.75 -17.44
N SER A 165 -34.37 -26.79 -18.77
CA SER A 165 -35.55 -27.01 -19.62
C SER A 165 -36.69 -26.05 -19.24
N TYR A 166 -37.89 -26.55 -18.90
CA TYR A 166 -39.03 -25.73 -18.47
C TYR A 166 -38.75 -24.86 -17.23
N GLY A 167 -37.81 -25.24 -16.36
CA GLY A 167 -37.42 -24.43 -15.20
C GLY A 167 -36.92 -23.04 -15.59
N GLY A 168 -36.31 -22.91 -16.78
CA GLY A 168 -35.95 -21.61 -17.34
C GLY A 168 -37.15 -20.73 -17.65
N LEU A 169 -38.29 -21.30 -18.06
CA LEU A 169 -39.52 -20.55 -18.30
C LEU A 169 -40.16 -20.09 -16.99
N VAL A 170 -40.08 -20.92 -15.93
CA VAL A 170 -40.53 -20.55 -14.58
C VAL A 170 -39.74 -19.35 -14.05
N ILE A 171 -38.42 -19.31 -14.27
CA ILE A 171 -37.56 -18.16 -13.92
C ILE A 171 -37.99 -16.89 -14.66
N LYS A 172 -38.26 -16.97 -15.98
CA LYS A 172 -38.73 -15.81 -16.76
C LYS A 172 -40.02 -15.23 -16.19
N GLU A 173 -40.98 -16.11 -15.87
CA GLU A 173 -42.27 -15.72 -15.30
C GLU A 173 -42.11 -15.07 -13.91
N ALA A 174 -41.26 -15.63 -13.05
CA ALA A 174 -40.98 -15.08 -11.71
C ALA A 174 -40.43 -13.64 -11.78
N LEU A 175 -39.50 -13.39 -12.71
CA LEU A 175 -38.90 -12.05 -12.91
C LEU A 175 -39.90 -11.04 -13.48
N LEU A 176 -40.82 -11.48 -14.35
CA LEU A 176 -41.90 -10.63 -14.86
C LEU A 176 -42.91 -10.27 -13.76
N LYS A 177 -43.25 -11.21 -12.88
CA LYS A 177 -44.08 -10.90 -11.70
C LYS A 177 -43.40 -9.90 -10.77
N ALA A 178 -42.09 -10.01 -10.58
CA ALA A 178 -41.32 -9.04 -9.79
C ALA A 178 -41.43 -7.61 -10.34
N GLN A 179 -41.47 -7.44 -11.67
CA GLN A 179 -41.66 -6.12 -12.30
C GLN A 179 -43.06 -5.54 -12.00
N HIS A 180 -44.11 -6.35 -12.10
CA HIS A 180 -45.49 -5.87 -11.93
C HIS A 180 -45.87 -5.55 -10.48
N LEU A 181 -45.22 -6.20 -9.51
CA LEU A 181 -45.53 -6.04 -8.08
C LEU A 181 -44.69 -4.98 -7.36
N HIS A 182 -43.87 -4.21 -8.11
CA HIS A 182 -42.91 -3.23 -7.58
C HIS A 182 -43.52 -2.11 -6.71
N SER A 183 -44.86 -1.94 -6.75
CA SER A 183 -45.58 -0.89 -6.03
C SER A 183 -45.85 -1.18 -4.54
N ARG A 184 -45.56 -2.38 -4.01
CA ARG A 184 -45.85 -2.75 -2.62
C ARG A 184 -44.60 -3.14 -1.84
N ARG A 185 -43.79 -2.17 -1.38
CA ARG A 185 -42.87 -2.24 -0.20
C ARG A 185 -42.12 -3.57 0.11
N LEU A 186 -41.85 -4.41 -0.88
CA LEU A 186 -41.16 -5.70 -0.78
C LEU A 186 -39.83 -5.62 -1.55
N VAL A 187 -38.82 -6.36 -1.11
CA VAL A 187 -37.51 -6.46 -1.78
C VAL A 187 -37.72 -6.93 -3.22
N ASN A 188 -37.12 -6.25 -4.21
CA ASN A 188 -37.28 -6.60 -5.60
C ASN A 188 -36.13 -7.54 -6.04
N ILE A 189 -36.49 -8.78 -6.41
CA ILE A 189 -35.53 -9.79 -6.88
C ILE A 189 -34.93 -9.46 -8.26
N LEU A 190 -35.58 -8.58 -9.03
CA LEU A 190 -35.14 -8.21 -10.39
C LEU A 190 -33.77 -7.49 -10.42
N PRO A 191 -33.53 -6.40 -9.66
CA PRO A 191 -32.21 -5.77 -9.59
C PRO A 191 -31.14 -6.63 -8.90
N GLN A 192 -31.54 -7.58 -8.04
CA GLN A 192 -30.63 -8.52 -7.38
C GLN A 192 -30.19 -9.65 -8.31
N THR A 193 -31.01 -10.03 -9.29
CA THR A 193 -30.66 -11.02 -10.31
C THR A 193 -29.59 -10.45 -11.24
N LYS A 194 -28.36 -11.00 -11.15
CA LYS A 194 -27.21 -10.55 -11.96
C LYS A 194 -26.89 -11.48 -13.12
N ALA A 195 -27.22 -12.76 -13.00
CA ALA A 195 -27.02 -13.73 -14.06
C ALA A 195 -28.09 -14.83 -14.10
N ILE A 196 -28.31 -15.39 -15.29
CA ILE A 196 -29.16 -16.56 -15.50
C ILE A 196 -28.45 -17.53 -16.43
N ILE A 197 -28.32 -18.78 -15.99
CA ILE A 197 -27.84 -19.89 -16.80
C ILE A 197 -29.04 -20.73 -17.22
N PHE A 198 -29.24 -20.87 -18.52
CA PHE A 198 -30.25 -21.75 -19.09
C PHE A 198 -29.59 -23.03 -19.61
N LEU A 199 -30.05 -24.18 -19.14
CA LEU A 199 -29.64 -25.50 -19.58
C LEU A 199 -30.75 -26.07 -20.45
N GLY A 200 -30.65 -25.90 -21.77
CA GLY A 200 -31.63 -26.43 -22.74
C GLY A 200 -33.02 -25.81 -22.63
N THR A 201 -33.14 -24.52 -22.28
CA THR A 201 -34.44 -23.86 -22.14
C THR A 201 -35.05 -23.51 -23.51
N PRO A 202 -36.30 -23.91 -23.82
CA PRO A 202 -36.92 -23.60 -25.10
C PRO A 202 -37.51 -22.18 -25.11
N HIS A 203 -36.68 -21.16 -25.36
CA HIS A 203 -37.07 -19.75 -25.22
C HIS A 203 -38.24 -19.31 -26.11
N VAL A 204 -38.32 -19.83 -27.34
CA VAL A 204 -39.34 -19.52 -28.36
C VAL A 204 -40.07 -20.77 -28.85
N GLY A 205 -39.92 -21.90 -28.13
CA GLY A 205 -40.37 -23.23 -28.56
C GLY A 205 -39.31 -24.02 -29.34
N SER A 206 -39.61 -25.28 -29.66
CA SER A 206 -38.73 -26.18 -30.42
C SER A 206 -39.13 -26.22 -31.90
N ALA A 207 -38.18 -26.01 -32.82
CA ALA A 207 -38.41 -25.99 -34.27
C ALA A 207 -38.79 -27.35 -34.90
N SER A 208 -38.95 -28.41 -34.11
CA SER A 208 -39.25 -29.75 -34.62
C SER A 208 -40.75 -30.02 -34.67
N THR A 209 -41.34 -29.77 -35.84
CA THR A 209 -42.69 -30.24 -36.21
C THR A 209 -42.81 -31.78 -36.20
N SER A 210 -41.69 -32.53 -36.19
CA SER A 210 -41.70 -33.99 -36.02
C SER A 210 -41.86 -34.42 -34.57
N LEU A 211 -41.38 -33.62 -33.60
CA LEU A 211 -41.41 -33.96 -32.17
C LEU A 211 -42.83 -33.90 -31.60
N SER A 212 -43.60 -32.88 -31.97
CA SER A 212 -45.00 -32.71 -31.58
C SER A 212 -45.89 -33.86 -32.07
N VAL A 213 -45.66 -34.29 -33.32
CA VAL A 213 -46.41 -35.38 -33.97
C VAL A 213 -45.98 -36.75 -33.43
N LYS A 214 -44.67 -37.01 -33.25
CA LYS A 214 -44.16 -38.28 -32.70
C LYS A 214 -44.50 -38.43 -31.22
N ALA A 215 -44.36 -37.37 -30.41
CA ALA A 215 -44.76 -37.40 -28.99
C ALA A 215 -46.26 -37.68 -28.85
N ALA A 216 -47.11 -37.01 -29.65
CA ALA A 216 -48.55 -37.29 -29.68
C ALA A 216 -48.85 -38.76 -30.04
N GLN A 217 -48.16 -39.34 -31.01
CA GLN A 217 -48.31 -40.75 -31.41
C GLN A 217 -47.83 -41.74 -30.32
N VAL A 218 -46.74 -41.42 -29.62
CA VAL A 218 -46.20 -42.22 -28.51
C VAL A 218 -47.18 -42.22 -27.32
N PHE A 219 -47.66 -41.05 -26.89
CA PHE A 219 -48.62 -40.94 -25.80
C PHE A 219 -49.94 -41.66 -26.13
N HIS A 220 -50.43 -41.50 -27.36
CA HIS A 220 -51.61 -42.21 -27.86
C HIS A 220 -51.43 -43.74 -27.89
N ALA A 221 -50.21 -44.25 -28.14
CA ALA A 221 -49.89 -45.67 -28.07
C ALA A 221 -49.80 -46.21 -26.63
N PHE A 222 -49.68 -45.35 -25.62
CA PHE A 222 -49.58 -45.71 -24.20
C PHE A 222 -50.89 -45.53 -23.41
N GLY A 223 -52.03 -45.28 -24.08
CA GLY A 223 -53.32 -45.05 -23.41
C GLY A 223 -53.40 -43.73 -22.64
N LEU A 224 -52.39 -42.89 -22.76
CA LEU A 224 -52.38 -41.50 -22.33
C LEU A 224 -52.84 -40.70 -23.55
N ALA A 225 -54.16 -40.54 -23.73
CA ALA A 225 -54.67 -39.66 -24.78
C ALA A 225 -53.89 -38.34 -24.69
N ALA A 226 -53.09 -38.02 -25.71
CA ALA A 226 -52.28 -36.83 -25.73
C ALA A 226 -53.23 -35.65 -25.50
N LEU A 227 -53.17 -35.04 -24.31
CA LEU A 227 -53.87 -33.79 -24.07
C LEU A 227 -53.32 -32.81 -25.12
N PRO A 228 -54.15 -32.28 -26.04
CA PRO A 228 -53.71 -31.37 -27.11
C PRO A 228 -52.83 -30.23 -26.58
N SER A 229 -53.07 -29.83 -25.33
CA SER A 229 -52.36 -28.77 -24.60
C SER A 229 -50.86 -29.00 -24.40
N ILE A 230 -50.36 -30.23 -24.21
CA ILE A 230 -48.91 -30.47 -23.99
C ILE A 230 -48.13 -30.31 -25.29
N VAL A 231 -48.73 -30.77 -26.38
CA VAL A 231 -48.16 -30.66 -27.72
C VAL A 231 -48.20 -29.19 -28.15
N GLU A 232 -49.32 -28.49 -27.91
CA GLU A 232 -49.46 -27.04 -28.17
C GLU A 232 -48.49 -26.16 -27.35
N ALA A 233 -48.19 -26.53 -26.11
CA ALA A 233 -47.35 -25.71 -25.21
C ALA A 233 -45.84 -25.75 -25.48
N ILE A 234 -45.37 -26.67 -26.34
CA ILE A 234 -43.95 -26.80 -26.72
C ILE A 234 -43.77 -26.70 -28.25
N THR A 235 -44.87 -26.73 -29.01
CA THR A 235 -44.86 -26.48 -30.45
C THR A 235 -44.35 -25.07 -30.76
N TYR A 236 -43.46 -25.02 -31.74
CA TYR A 236 -42.92 -23.83 -32.37
C TYR A 236 -43.99 -22.73 -32.59
N ALA A 237 -43.71 -21.52 -32.12
CA ALA A 237 -44.49 -20.30 -32.36
C ALA A 237 -45.86 -20.16 -31.65
N SER A 238 -46.00 -20.65 -30.41
CA SER A 238 -47.05 -20.09 -29.52
C SER A 238 -46.77 -18.59 -29.35
N VAL A 239 -47.76 -17.74 -29.62
CA VAL A 239 -47.66 -16.27 -29.46
C VAL A 239 -47.22 -15.93 -28.03
N GLU A 240 -47.61 -16.76 -27.08
CA GLU A 240 -47.44 -16.63 -25.65
C GLU A 240 -45.99 -16.84 -25.20
N LEU A 241 -45.27 -17.84 -25.72
CA LEU A 241 -43.83 -18.00 -25.42
C LEU A 241 -42.98 -16.91 -26.08
N GLN A 242 -43.36 -16.47 -27.27
CA GLN A 242 -42.71 -15.32 -27.93
C GLN A 242 -42.94 -14.04 -27.12
N ASP A 243 -44.16 -13.83 -26.62
CA ASP A 243 -44.49 -12.68 -25.79
C ASP A 243 -43.79 -12.74 -24.42
N LEU A 244 -43.80 -13.89 -23.74
CA LEU A 244 -43.02 -14.13 -22.52
C LEU A 244 -41.53 -13.82 -22.74
N HIS A 245 -40.97 -14.30 -23.85
CA HIS A 245 -39.57 -14.06 -24.16
C HIS A 245 -39.30 -12.58 -24.43
N ARG A 246 -40.15 -11.90 -25.20
CA ARG A 246 -40.04 -10.47 -25.51
C ARG A 246 -40.17 -9.60 -24.26
N GLN A 247 -41.12 -9.91 -23.38
CA GLN A 247 -41.29 -9.19 -22.12
C GLN A 247 -40.09 -9.43 -21.19
N PHE A 248 -39.64 -10.68 -21.06
CA PHE A 248 -38.43 -11.02 -20.29
C PHE A 248 -37.21 -10.25 -20.84
N GLU A 249 -37.08 -10.17 -22.16
CA GLU A 249 -36.05 -9.40 -22.83
C GLU A 249 -36.10 -7.90 -22.53
N ALA A 250 -37.29 -7.34 -22.34
CA ALA A 250 -37.44 -5.93 -21.99
C ALA A 250 -36.94 -5.62 -20.57
N ILE A 251 -36.93 -6.61 -19.66
CA ILE A 251 -36.57 -6.41 -18.25
C ILE A 251 -35.20 -6.95 -17.85
N SER A 252 -34.55 -7.73 -18.72
CA SER A 252 -33.30 -8.45 -18.42
C SER A 252 -32.05 -7.78 -18.97
N GLY A 253 -32.11 -6.51 -19.39
CA GLY A 253 -30.96 -5.80 -19.99
C GLY A 253 -29.71 -5.75 -19.10
N HIS A 254 -29.88 -5.71 -17.78
CA HIS A 254 -28.79 -5.72 -16.79
C HIS A 254 -28.32 -7.12 -16.37
N VAL A 255 -28.95 -8.18 -16.88
CA VAL A 255 -28.69 -9.57 -16.49
C VAL A 255 -27.76 -10.23 -17.50
N ARG A 256 -26.68 -10.88 -17.04
CA ARG A 256 -25.84 -11.73 -17.90
C ARG A 256 -26.56 -13.05 -18.17
N ILE A 257 -26.76 -13.41 -19.44
CA ILE A 257 -27.48 -14.63 -19.82
C ILE A 257 -26.52 -15.61 -20.46
N VAL A 258 -26.50 -16.86 -19.98
CA VAL A 258 -25.70 -17.94 -20.59
C VAL A 258 -26.64 -19.07 -20.99
N ASN A 259 -26.67 -19.39 -22.27
CA ASN A 259 -27.51 -20.43 -22.84
C ASN A 259 -26.67 -21.65 -23.24
N PHE A 260 -26.82 -22.73 -22.50
CA PHE A 260 -26.26 -24.02 -22.87
C PHE A 260 -27.26 -24.82 -23.71
N HIS A 261 -26.78 -25.39 -24.81
CA HIS A 261 -27.57 -26.28 -25.66
C HIS A 261 -26.83 -27.58 -25.98
N GLU A 262 -27.58 -28.63 -26.27
CA GLU A 262 -27.08 -29.92 -26.69
C GLU A 262 -26.55 -29.89 -28.14
N LYS A 263 -25.44 -30.58 -28.40
CA LYS A 263 -24.89 -30.83 -29.75
C LYS A 263 -25.11 -32.26 -30.25
N ARG A 264 -25.57 -33.18 -29.38
CA ARG A 264 -25.95 -34.53 -29.78
C ARG A 264 -27.45 -34.67 -29.69
N GLU A 265 -28.03 -35.28 -30.71
CA GLU A 265 -29.40 -35.73 -30.69
C GLU A 265 -29.60 -36.74 -29.56
N THR A 266 -30.69 -36.56 -28.82
CA THR A 266 -31.06 -37.48 -27.75
C THR A 266 -31.38 -38.84 -28.39
N LEU A 267 -30.53 -39.85 -28.19
CA LEU A 267 -30.88 -41.24 -28.51
C LEU A 267 -31.90 -41.70 -27.47
N GLY A 268 -33.17 -41.40 -27.72
CA GLY A 268 -34.27 -41.89 -26.91
C GLY A 268 -34.20 -43.40 -26.68
N PHE A 269 -34.61 -43.85 -25.50
CA PHE A 269 -34.88 -45.27 -25.26
C PHE A 269 -35.80 -45.78 -26.39
N TRP A 270 -35.31 -46.74 -27.20
CA TRP A 270 -35.96 -47.31 -28.39
C TRP A 270 -36.06 -46.45 -29.67
N GLY A 271 -35.32 -45.35 -29.82
CA GLY A 271 -35.32 -44.57 -31.07
C GLY A 271 -36.61 -43.76 -31.33
N LEU A 272 -37.52 -43.68 -30.36
CA LEU A 272 -38.76 -42.88 -30.44
C LEU A 272 -38.57 -41.39 -30.12
N TRP A 273 -37.43 -41.02 -29.53
CA TRP A 273 -37.12 -39.63 -29.11
C TRP A 273 -35.84 -39.09 -29.75
N SER A 274 -35.53 -39.53 -30.98
CA SER A 274 -34.32 -39.13 -31.71
C SER A 274 -34.17 -37.62 -31.93
N ASP A 275 -35.26 -36.84 -31.84
CA ASP A 275 -35.29 -35.45 -32.32
C ASP A 275 -35.37 -34.40 -31.20
N ILE A 276 -35.17 -34.76 -29.91
CA ILE A 276 -35.05 -33.75 -28.83
C ILE A 276 -33.64 -33.17 -28.87
N ALA A 277 -33.42 -32.24 -29.78
CA ALA A 277 -32.30 -31.33 -29.76
C ALA A 277 -32.85 -29.90 -29.96
N VAL A 278 -32.64 -29.02 -28.98
CA VAL A 278 -32.84 -27.59 -29.15
C VAL A 278 -31.80 -27.11 -30.16
N LYS A 279 -32.23 -26.90 -31.41
CA LYS A 279 -31.37 -26.36 -32.47
C LYS A 279 -30.97 -24.92 -32.14
N GLU A 280 -29.77 -24.54 -32.58
CA GLU A 280 -29.10 -23.23 -32.42
C GLU A 280 -30.01 -22.01 -32.68
N GLN A 281 -31.04 -22.18 -33.53
CA GLN A 281 -32.02 -21.15 -33.91
C GLN A 281 -33.07 -20.80 -32.82
N SER A 282 -33.27 -21.64 -31.80
CA SER A 282 -34.15 -21.32 -30.64
C SER A 282 -33.39 -20.58 -29.53
N VAL A 283 -32.09 -20.30 -29.72
CA VAL A 283 -31.15 -19.82 -28.69
C VAL A 283 -30.66 -18.38 -28.95
N THR A 284 -30.99 -17.79 -30.11
CA THR A 284 -30.54 -16.45 -30.50
C THR A 284 -31.15 -15.34 -29.63
N LEU A 285 -30.42 -14.97 -28.59
CA LEU A 285 -30.44 -13.63 -27.99
C LEU A 285 -29.29 -12.85 -28.65
N ASP A 286 -29.57 -12.12 -29.72
CA ASP A 286 -28.56 -11.26 -30.38
C ASP A 286 -28.35 -9.99 -29.54
N ARG A 287 -27.60 -10.14 -28.43
CA ARG A 287 -27.31 -9.06 -27.48
C ARG A 287 -25.91 -9.22 -26.88
N PRO A 288 -25.25 -8.09 -26.54
CA PRO A 288 -23.89 -8.11 -25.98
C PRO A 288 -23.75 -8.84 -24.64
N ASN A 289 -24.85 -9.00 -23.87
CA ASN A 289 -24.84 -9.64 -22.55
C ASN A 289 -25.32 -11.11 -22.56
N ALA A 290 -25.51 -11.71 -23.74
CA ALA A 290 -25.97 -13.09 -23.89
C ALA A 290 -24.90 -13.97 -24.56
N GLU A 291 -24.65 -15.15 -24.02
CA GLU A 291 -23.67 -16.12 -24.52
C GLU A 291 -24.35 -17.44 -24.86
N ILE A 292 -23.94 -18.08 -25.97
CA ILE A 292 -24.47 -19.37 -26.42
C ILE A 292 -23.34 -20.40 -26.44
N ILE A 293 -23.50 -21.49 -25.69
CA ILE A 293 -22.45 -22.50 -25.51
C ILE A 293 -23.03 -23.90 -25.77
N GLY A 294 -22.59 -24.56 -26.83
CA GLY A 294 -23.03 -25.92 -27.13
C GLY A 294 -22.17 -27.01 -26.47
N LEU A 295 -22.81 -27.98 -25.80
CA LEU A 295 -22.17 -29.11 -25.12
C LEU A 295 -22.38 -30.41 -25.90
N TYR A 296 -21.35 -31.27 -25.96
CA TYR A 296 -21.42 -32.54 -26.73
C TYR A 296 -22.11 -33.64 -25.92
N THR A 297 -23.40 -33.47 -25.72
CA THR A 297 -24.26 -34.32 -24.89
C THR A 297 -25.70 -34.29 -25.42
N ASP A 298 -26.56 -35.17 -24.90
CA ASP A 298 -28.01 -35.10 -25.09
C ASP A 298 -28.66 -34.13 -24.08
N HIS A 299 -29.97 -33.87 -24.24
CA HIS A 299 -30.69 -32.93 -23.39
C HIS A 299 -30.59 -33.25 -21.90
N SER A 300 -30.58 -34.54 -21.54
CA SER A 300 -30.48 -35.00 -20.15
C SER A 300 -29.08 -34.87 -19.55
N GLY A 301 -28.04 -34.84 -20.39
CA GLY A 301 -26.66 -34.65 -19.96
C GLY A 301 -26.25 -33.18 -19.84
N LEU A 302 -27.18 -32.22 -19.98
CA LEU A 302 -26.93 -30.81 -19.67
C LEU A 302 -26.94 -30.53 -18.15
N ASN A 303 -27.63 -31.36 -17.36
CA ASN A 303 -27.80 -31.16 -15.92
C ASN A 303 -27.42 -32.38 -15.05
N LYS A 304 -27.09 -33.53 -15.65
CA LYS A 304 -26.75 -34.78 -14.94
C LYS A 304 -25.32 -35.22 -15.19
N PHE A 305 -24.48 -35.09 -14.16
CA PHE A 305 -23.06 -35.47 -14.19
C PHE A 305 -22.77 -36.56 -13.14
N ALA A 306 -22.16 -37.67 -13.58
CA ALA A 306 -21.70 -38.75 -12.69
C ALA A 306 -20.19 -38.63 -12.38
N GLU A 307 -19.48 -37.79 -13.13
CA GLU A 307 -18.05 -37.57 -13.02
C GLU A 307 -17.73 -36.14 -13.43
N ARG A 308 -16.51 -35.67 -13.12
CA ARG A 308 -16.02 -34.33 -13.47
C ARG A 308 -15.61 -34.26 -14.96
N ASP A 309 -16.55 -34.58 -15.85
CA ASP A 309 -16.35 -34.63 -17.30
C ASP A 309 -16.15 -33.22 -17.92
N SER A 310 -15.89 -33.17 -19.23
CA SER A 310 -15.67 -31.90 -19.93
C SER A 310 -16.89 -30.98 -19.90
N ASN A 311 -18.10 -31.52 -19.99
CA ASN A 311 -19.33 -30.73 -20.01
C ASN A 311 -19.58 -30.10 -18.63
N TYR A 312 -19.42 -30.87 -17.56
CA TYR A 312 -19.45 -30.37 -16.19
C TYR A 312 -18.41 -29.27 -15.98
N LYS A 313 -17.16 -29.47 -16.41
CA LYS A 313 -16.09 -28.47 -16.26
C LYS A 313 -16.43 -27.16 -16.96
N ILE A 314 -17.05 -27.21 -18.14
CA ILE A 314 -17.49 -26.00 -18.87
C ILE A 314 -18.56 -25.24 -18.06
N ILE A 315 -19.60 -25.94 -17.60
CA ILE A 315 -20.68 -25.31 -16.80
C ILE A 315 -20.13 -24.75 -15.49
N ARG A 316 -19.32 -25.54 -14.77
CA ARG A 316 -18.68 -25.12 -13.53
C ARG A 316 -17.79 -23.90 -13.71
N ASN A 317 -16.92 -23.90 -14.72
CA ASN A 317 -16.04 -22.76 -14.98
C ASN A 317 -16.84 -21.49 -15.31
N LYS A 318 -17.96 -21.63 -16.03
CA LYS A 318 -18.83 -20.49 -16.34
C LYS A 318 -19.58 -19.98 -15.12
N LEU A 319 -20.00 -20.88 -14.23
CA LEU A 319 -20.57 -20.51 -12.95
C LEU A 319 -19.55 -19.77 -12.07
N ILE A 320 -18.31 -20.27 -12.00
CA ILE A 320 -17.19 -19.59 -11.31
C ILE A 320 -16.96 -18.20 -11.90
N GLU A 321 -16.85 -18.06 -13.22
CA GLU A 321 -16.66 -16.77 -13.89
C GLU A 321 -17.76 -15.76 -13.52
N LEU A 322 -19.03 -16.18 -13.53
CA LEU A 322 -20.15 -15.31 -13.17
C LEU A 322 -20.11 -14.92 -11.68
N MET A 323 -19.84 -15.89 -10.80
CA MET A 323 -19.73 -15.65 -9.37
C MET A 323 -18.58 -14.71 -9.05
N ASP A 324 -17.40 -14.94 -9.62
CA ASP A 324 -16.23 -14.09 -9.45
C ASP A 324 -16.52 -12.66 -9.90
N ALA A 325 -17.14 -12.48 -11.07
CA ALA A 325 -17.51 -11.16 -11.57
C ALA A 325 -18.49 -10.45 -10.63
N ILE A 326 -19.50 -11.15 -10.11
CA ILE A 326 -20.50 -10.57 -9.20
C ILE A 326 -19.86 -10.24 -7.84
N ILE A 327 -19.09 -11.17 -7.25
CA ILE A 327 -18.39 -10.96 -5.98
C ILE A 327 -17.40 -9.80 -6.12
N ALA A 328 -16.63 -9.75 -7.21
CA ALA A 328 -15.73 -8.63 -7.50
C ALA A 328 -16.50 -7.31 -7.64
N SER A 329 -17.64 -7.29 -8.35
CA SER A 329 -18.46 -6.08 -8.49
C SER A 329 -19.05 -5.59 -7.15
N ALA A 330 -19.50 -6.52 -6.30
CA ALA A 330 -20.02 -6.21 -4.97
C ALA A 330 -18.91 -5.71 -4.05
N ARG A 331 -17.71 -6.31 -4.14
CA ARG A 331 -16.50 -5.81 -3.49
C ARG A 331 -16.13 -4.42 -3.97
N ILE A 332 -16.13 -4.12 -5.27
CA ILE A 332 -15.86 -2.76 -5.79
C ILE A 332 -16.87 -1.75 -5.24
N ALA A 333 -18.16 -2.12 -5.19
CA ALA A 333 -19.22 -1.23 -4.73
C ALA A 333 -19.20 -0.99 -3.22
N ALA A 334 -18.71 -1.96 -2.44
CA ALA A 334 -18.67 -1.91 -0.98
C ALA A 334 -17.29 -1.53 -0.42
N SER A 335 -16.20 -1.75 -1.17
CA SER A 335 -14.85 -1.58 -0.67
C SER A 335 -14.53 -0.11 -0.51
N VAL A 336 -14.00 0.23 0.65
CA VAL A 336 -13.64 1.61 0.94
C VAL A 336 -12.27 1.87 0.33
N TYR A 337 -12.28 2.55 -0.82
CA TYR A 337 -11.09 3.00 -1.54
C TYR A 337 -10.85 4.49 -1.26
N SER A 338 -10.11 4.78 -0.19
CA SER A 338 -9.83 6.13 0.28
C SER A 338 -8.44 6.59 -0.17
N VAL A 339 -8.26 6.74 -1.48
CA VAL A 339 -7.01 7.18 -2.12
C VAL A 339 -7.26 8.45 -2.94
N PRO A 340 -6.64 9.60 -2.60
CA PRO A 340 -6.98 10.90 -3.18
C PRO A 340 -6.32 11.18 -4.54
N GLN A 341 -5.46 10.29 -5.04
CA GLN A 341 -4.63 10.51 -6.21
C GLN A 341 -4.52 9.24 -7.05
N GLU A 342 -4.21 9.40 -8.34
CA GLU A 342 -4.04 8.32 -9.31
C GLU A 342 -2.60 8.30 -9.84
N THR A 343 -2.18 7.16 -10.40
CA THR A 343 -0.87 7.04 -11.06
C THR A 343 -0.80 7.99 -12.27
N ASP A 344 0.35 8.62 -12.47
CA ASP A 344 0.58 9.56 -13.56
C ASP A 344 0.37 8.90 -14.94
N LYS A 345 -0.25 9.62 -15.88
CA LYS A 345 -0.54 9.12 -17.24
C LYS A 345 0.70 8.66 -18.01
N PHE A 346 1.85 9.28 -17.73
CA PHE A 346 3.14 8.97 -18.34
C PHE A 346 3.96 7.97 -17.54
N TYR A 347 3.40 7.38 -16.47
CA TYR A 347 4.10 6.40 -15.65
C TYR A 347 4.67 5.25 -16.48
N ILE A 348 5.96 4.98 -16.24
CA ILE A 348 6.70 3.84 -16.80
C ILE A 348 6.91 2.81 -15.68
N GLU A 349 6.45 1.59 -15.94
CA GLU A 349 6.52 0.50 -14.98
C GLU A 349 7.94 -0.05 -14.88
N ARG A 350 8.56 0.11 -13.71
CA ARG A 350 9.86 -0.47 -13.39
C ARG A 350 9.69 -1.90 -12.89
N ARG A 351 9.51 -2.86 -13.81
CA ARG A 351 9.11 -4.25 -13.51
C ARG A 351 9.85 -4.89 -12.34
N ASN A 352 11.19 -4.78 -12.31
CA ASN A 352 12.01 -5.31 -11.20
C ASN A 352 11.57 -4.76 -9.83
N LEU A 353 11.32 -3.46 -9.71
CA LEU A 353 10.86 -2.87 -8.45
C LEU A 353 9.45 -3.32 -8.08
N SER A 354 8.55 -3.40 -9.07
CA SER A 354 7.19 -3.87 -8.87
C SER A 354 7.18 -5.33 -8.38
N ASP A 355 7.94 -6.21 -9.04
CA ASP A 355 8.05 -7.62 -8.66
C ASP A 355 8.66 -7.79 -7.25
N ARG A 356 9.66 -6.98 -6.90
CA ARG A 356 10.25 -6.99 -5.55
C ARG A 356 9.30 -6.46 -4.49
N LEU A 357 8.44 -5.49 -4.82
CA LEU A 357 7.42 -4.99 -3.91
C LEU A 357 6.39 -6.09 -3.62
N GLU A 358 5.92 -6.79 -4.67
CA GLU A 358 5.03 -7.96 -4.54
C GLU A 358 5.66 -9.04 -3.66
N GLU A 359 6.91 -9.43 -3.94
CA GLU A 359 7.61 -10.46 -3.17
C GLU A 359 7.71 -10.08 -1.67
N LYS A 360 7.97 -8.81 -1.39
CA LYS A 360 8.11 -8.31 -0.01
C LYS A 360 6.78 -8.20 0.73
N LEU A 361 5.71 -7.79 0.05
CA LEU A 361 4.36 -7.75 0.63
C LEU A 361 3.72 -9.13 0.78
N ASN A 362 4.28 -10.18 0.18
CA ASN A 362 3.88 -11.56 0.41
C ASN A 362 4.62 -12.27 1.56
N LYS A 363 5.63 -11.62 2.17
CA LYS A 363 6.38 -12.20 3.31
C LYS A 363 5.67 -11.86 4.62
N PRO A 364 5.11 -12.84 5.36
CA PRO A 364 4.39 -12.59 6.60
C PRO A 364 5.34 -12.19 7.73
N LEU A 365 4.85 -11.31 8.62
CA LEU A 365 5.52 -10.97 9.87
C LEU A 365 5.25 -12.05 10.93
N ASN A 366 6.30 -12.56 11.56
CA ASN A 366 6.20 -13.61 12.58
C ASN A 366 5.77 -13.03 13.94
N ARG A 367 4.46 -12.78 14.14
CA ARG A 367 3.80 -12.56 15.45
C ARG A 367 2.28 -12.41 15.28
N SER A 368 1.49 -13.02 16.16
CA SER A 368 0.02 -13.07 16.06
C SER A 368 -0.71 -11.74 16.28
N ASP A 369 -0.04 -10.71 16.82
CA ASP A 369 -0.69 -9.48 17.26
C ASP A 369 -0.31 -8.25 16.41
N GLN A 370 0.54 -8.44 15.39
CA GLN A 370 1.00 -7.39 14.48
C GLN A 370 0.28 -7.46 13.13
N VAL A 371 0.56 -6.50 12.24
CA VAL A 371 0.10 -6.57 10.85
C VAL A 371 0.67 -7.80 10.14
N ALA A 372 -0.06 -8.32 9.16
CA ALA A 372 0.36 -9.47 8.38
C ALA A 372 1.62 -9.16 7.56
N HIS A 373 1.64 -7.99 6.91
CA HIS A 373 2.73 -7.59 6.01
C HIS A 373 3.08 -6.10 6.18
N ALA A 374 4.35 -5.75 6.07
CA ALA A 374 4.77 -4.35 6.10
C ALA A 374 6.04 -4.12 5.26
N VAL A 375 6.00 -3.10 4.40
CA VAL A 375 7.12 -2.71 3.54
C VAL A 375 7.37 -1.21 3.61
N ALA A 376 8.63 -0.85 3.87
CA ALA A 376 9.13 0.50 3.77
C ALA A 376 9.83 0.72 2.42
N ILE A 377 9.30 1.65 1.63
CA ILE A 377 9.83 2.08 0.34
C ILE A 377 10.59 3.40 0.55
N SER A 378 11.92 3.34 0.43
CA SER A 378 12.81 4.50 0.61
C SER A 378 13.53 4.85 -0.70
N GLY A 379 13.99 6.10 -0.83
CA GLY A 379 14.64 6.56 -2.06
C GLY A 379 14.57 8.06 -2.25
N LEU A 380 15.24 8.57 -3.29
CA LEU A 380 15.35 10.00 -3.57
C LEU A 380 13.99 10.66 -3.84
N GLU A 381 13.90 11.96 -3.57
CA GLU A 381 12.75 12.75 -4.00
C GLU A 381 12.61 12.72 -5.52
N GLY A 382 11.38 12.58 -6.01
CA GLY A 382 11.14 12.43 -7.44
C GLY A 382 11.59 11.10 -8.06
N ALA A 383 12.06 10.11 -7.28
CA ALA A 383 12.44 8.78 -7.79
C ALA A 383 11.25 7.88 -8.19
N GLY A 384 10.02 8.28 -7.86
CA GLY A 384 8.79 7.55 -8.21
C GLY A 384 8.25 6.60 -7.14
N LYS A 385 8.63 6.74 -5.86
CA LYS A 385 8.14 5.89 -4.76
C LYS A 385 6.62 5.92 -4.61
N THR A 386 6.05 7.12 -4.55
CA THR A 386 4.60 7.35 -4.48
C THR A 386 3.89 6.76 -5.68
N GLN A 387 4.47 6.90 -6.87
CA GLN A 387 3.93 6.32 -8.11
C GLN A 387 4.00 4.78 -8.10
N LEU A 388 5.07 4.19 -7.55
CA LEU A 388 5.19 2.74 -7.36
C LEU A 388 4.13 2.22 -6.37
N ALA A 389 3.90 2.92 -5.26
CA ALA A 389 2.87 2.56 -4.28
C ALA A 389 1.44 2.71 -4.86
N LEU A 390 1.16 3.80 -5.58
CA LEU A 390 -0.12 3.98 -6.27
C LEU A 390 -0.38 2.88 -7.29
N ARG A 391 0.64 2.52 -8.08
CA ARG A 391 0.53 1.47 -9.06
C ARG A 391 0.22 0.11 -8.43
N TYR A 392 0.82 -0.19 -7.29
CA TYR A 392 0.50 -1.38 -6.51
C TYR A 392 -0.96 -1.36 -6.04
N VAL A 393 -1.38 -0.25 -5.45
CA VAL A 393 -2.76 -0.06 -4.95
C VAL A 393 -3.81 -0.22 -6.06
N GLU A 394 -3.57 0.35 -7.24
CA GLU A 394 -4.46 0.21 -8.39
C GLU A 394 -4.59 -1.24 -8.86
N ARG A 395 -3.49 -1.98 -8.90
CA ARG A 395 -3.48 -3.41 -9.29
C ARG A 395 -4.20 -4.29 -8.27
N HIS A 396 -4.12 -3.93 -6.99
CA HIS A 396 -4.66 -4.72 -5.87
C HIS A 396 -5.96 -4.17 -5.28
N LYS A 397 -6.67 -3.32 -6.04
CA LYS A 397 -7.91 -2.67 -5.60
C LYS A 397 -9.01 -3.65 -5.15
N LEU A 398 -8.99 -4.87 -5.67
CA LEU A 398 -9.95 -5.94 -5.35
C LEU A 398 -9.50 -6.88 -4.23
N HIS A 399 -8.21 -6.81 -3.85
CA HIS A 399 -7.63 -7.71 -2.86
C HIS A 399 -7.86 -7.22 -1.43
N TYR A 400 -7.87 -5.89 -1.25
CA TYR A 400 -7.97 -5.24 0.04
C TYR A 400 -9.31 -4.49 0.22
N ASP A 401 -9.86 -4.56 1.44
CA ASP A 401 -10.98 -3.78 1.93
C ASP A 401 -10.82 -3.45 3.44
N PRO A 402 -10.50 -2.20 3.81
CA PRO A 402 -10.31 -1.02 2.95
C PRO A 402 -8.89 -0.86 2.39
N ILE A 403 -8.74 0.08 1.43
CA ILE A 403 -7.46 0.71 1.10
C ILE A 403 -7.49 2.16 1.56
N LEU A 404 -6.59 2.52 2.49
CA LEU A 404 -6.52 3.84 3.08
C LEU A 404 -5.18 4.51 2.75
N TRP A 405 -5.22 5.70 2.15
CA TRP A 405 -4.04 6.50 1.87
C TRP A 405 -3.91 7.62 2.91
N ILE A 406 -2.79 7.68 3.61
CA ILE A 406 -2.49 8.67 4.64
C ILE A 406 -1.29 9.49 4.20
N ASP A 407 -1.49 10.81 4.07
CA ASP A 407 -0.42 11.75 3.76
C ASP A 407 0.35 12.12 5.04
N ALA A 408 1.56 11.57 5.18
CA ALA A 408 2.43 11.67 6.34
C ALA A 408 3.46 12.81 6.26
N ARG A 409 3.19 13.86 5.48
CA ARG A 409 4.06 15.05 5.39
C ARG A 409 4.14 15.86 6.69
N SER A 410 3.04 15.99 7.43
CA SER A 410 2.98 16.68 8.73
C SER A 410 1.88 16.09 9.63
N GLN A 411 1.83 16.49 10.90
CA GLN A 411 0.75 16.06 11.80
C GLN A 411 -0.63 16.51 11.31
N GLU A 412 -0.73 17.70 10.70
CA GLU A 412 -1.98 18.22 10.14
C GLU A 412 -2.46 17.41 8.93
N THR A 413 -1.55 16.99 8.04
CA THR A 413 -1.91 16.15 6.88
C THR A 413 -2.32 14.75 7.31
N ILE A 414 -1.69 14.22 8.36
CA ILE A 414 -2.09 12.95 8.98
C ILE A 414 -3.51 13.07 9.54
N ARG A 415 -3.79 14.08 10.36
CA ARG A 415 -5.14 14.30 10.93
C ARG A 415 -6.21 14.41 9.85
N SER A 416 -5.99 15.26 8.85
CA SER A 416 -6.96 15.44 7.76
C SER A 416 -7.15 14.17 6.93
N SER A 417 -6.10 13.37 6.73
CA SER A 417 -6.20 12.05 6.08
C SER A 417 -7.04 11.07 6.90
N PHE A 418 -6.81 10.96 8.20
CA PHE A 418 -7.61 10.10 9.08
C PHE A 418 -9.06 10.54 9.19
N GLN A 419 -9.34 11.85 9.21
CA GLN A 419 -10.71 12.38 9.16
C GLN A 419 -11.44 12.02 7.86
N ARG A 420 -10.74 12.06 6.71
CA ARG A 420 -11.28 11.57 5.44
C ARG A 420 -11.54 10.06 5.51
N CYS A 421 -10.58 9.27 5.97
CA CYS A 421 -10.75 7.82 6.08
C CYS A 421 -11.92 7.45 7.02
N ALA A 422 -12.07 8.12 8.17
CA ALA A 422 -13.19 7.88 9.08
C ALA A 422 -14.55 8.15 8.41
N ARG A 423 -14.65 9.21 7.60
CA ARG A 423 -15.85 9.55 6.83
C ARG A 423 -16.15 8.51 5.75
N ASP A 424 -15.14 8.09 4.99
CA ASP A 424 -15.29 7.11 3.92
C ASP A 424 -15.67 5.73 4.49
N LEU A 425 -15.13 5.38 5.67
CA LEU A 425 -15.51 4.20 6.46
C LEU A 425 -16.85 4.35 7.19
N LYS A 426 -17.50 5.53 7.12
CA LYS A 426 -18.76 5.86 7.80
C LYS A 426 -18.71 5.64 9.33
N LEU A 427 -17.57 5.92 9.94
CA LEU A 427 -17.39 5.81 11.39
C LEU A 427 -17.89 7.08 12.09
N LEU A 428 -18.59 6.91 13.21
CA LEU A 428 -19.06 8.01 14.03
C LEU A 428 -17.87 8.66 14.74
N THR A 429 -17.55 9.90 14.38
CA THR A 429 -16.62 10.75 15.12
C THR A 429 -17.42 11.83 15.83
N GLU A 430 -17.35 11.86 17.17
CA GLU A 430 -17.92 12.96 17.96
C GLU A 430 -17.13 14.23 17.64
N THR A 431 -17.61 14.97 16.65
CA THR A 431 -17.01 16.23 16.21
C THR A 431 -17.51 17.35 17.12
N ASN A 432 -16.84 17.54 18.26
CA ASN A 432 -16.88 18.86 18.88
C ASN A 432 -16.07 19.81 18.00
N SER A 433 -16.78 20.62 17.21
CA SER A 433 -16.27 21.59 16.24
C SER A 433 -15.53 22.80 16.87
N ALA A 434 -14.99 22.64 18.09
CA ALA A 434 -14.24 23.65 18.81
C ALA A 434 -13.30 23.02 19.86
N MET A 435 -12.22 22.36 19.43
CA MET A 435 -11.09 22.03 20.30
C MET A 435 -9.80 22.52 19.63
N PRO A 436 -9.22 23.64 20.10
CA PRO A 436 -7.93 24.11 19.60
C PRO A 436 -6.80 23.28 20.24
N ASN A 437 -5.88 22.82 19.40
CA ASN A 437 -4.57 22.23 19.76
C ASN A 437 -4.58 20.99 20.69
N LEU A 438 -4.94 19.82 20.14
CA LEU A 438 -4.40 18.56 20.67
C LEU A 438 -2.89 18.49 20.34
N ALA A 439 -2.04 18.38 21.35
CA ALA A 439 -0.58 18.39 21.19
C ALA A 439 -0.03 17.10 20.54
N ALA A 440 -0.75 15.98 20.61
CA ALA A 440 -0.31 14.67 20.09
C ALA A 440 -1.33 14.06 19.10
N LEU A 441 -0.86 13.22 18.16
CA LEU A 441 -1.69 12.55 17.16
C LEU A 441 -2.49 11.38 17.74
N ARG A 442 -1.91 10.67 18.72
CA ARG A 442 -2.55 9.52 19.40
C ARG A 442 -3.87 9.84 20.08
N ASP A 443 -4.10 11.10 20.42
CA ASP A 443 -5.28 11.56 21.15
C ASP A 443 -6.36 12.12 20.20
N ASP A 444 -6.13 12.12 18.89
CA ASP A 444 -7.09 12.58 17.89
C ASP A 444 -8.24 11.55 17.71
N PRO A 445 -9.52 11.96 17.85
CA PRO A 445 -10.66 11.05 17.75
C PRO A 445 -10.76 10.30 16.43
N ALA A 446 -10.41 10.93 15.31
CA ALA A 446 -10.49 10.29 14.00
C ALA A 446 -9.38 9.24 13.84
N VAL A 447 -8.17 9.54 14.34
CA VAL A 447 -7.05 8.58 14.38
C VAL A 447 -7.43 7.36 15.22
N LEU A 448 -7.89 7.58 16.46
CA LEU A 448 -8.26 6.50 17.38
C LEU A 448 -9.34 5.58 16.83
N VAL A 449 -10.42 6.14 16.29
CA VAL A 449 -11.55 5.37 15.77
C VAL A 449 -11.15 4.53 14.55
N VAL A 450 -10.36 5.07 13.62
CA VAL A 450 -9.90 4.33 12.45
C VAL A 450 -8.92 3.21 12.84
N LEU A 451 -7.93 3.50 13.70
CA LEU A 451 -6.96 2.50 14.13
C LEU A 451 -7.63 1.37 14.92
N SER A 452 -8.55 1.70 15.84
CA SER A 452 -9.34 0.70 16.58
C SER A 452 -10.20 -0.14 15.64
N TRP A 453 -10.79 0.47 14.62
CA TRP A 453 -11.60 -0.24 13.63
C TRP A 453 -10.75 -1.24 12.84
N LEU A 454 -9.56 -0.84 12.35
CA LEU A 454 -8.63 -1.72 11.63
C LEU A 454 -8.13 -2.88 12.51
N GLN A 455 -7.83 -2.61 13.78
CA GLN A 455 -7.36 -3.61 14.73
C GLN A 455 -8.41 -4.67 15.05
N SER A 456 -9.70 -4.31 15.06
CA SER A 456 -10.80 -5.24 15.32
C SER A 456 -11.07 -6.25 14.19
N ARG A 457 -10.45 -6.06 13.02
CA ARG A 457 -10.62 -6.92 11.83
C ARG A 457 -9.98 -8.28 12.10
N ASN A 458 -10.81 -9.33 12.05
CA ASN A 458 -10.40 -10.72 12.28
C ASN A 458 -10.48 -11.57 11.00
N GLN A 459 -10.25 -12.88 11.10
CA GLN A 459 -10.24 -13.82 9.96
C GLN A 459 -11.54 -13.86 9.14
N LEU A 460 -12.66 -13.39 9.71
CA LEU A 460 -13.94 -13.31 9.01
C LEU A 460 -14.02 -12.11 8.06
N HIS A 461 -13.14 -11.13 8.23
CA HIS A 461 -13.09 -9.89 7.45
C HIS A 461 -12.04 -9.96 6.34
N ASP A 462 -12.22 -9.15 5.29
CA ASP A 462 -11.25 -9.02 4.21
C ASP A 462 -9.99 -8.27 4.71
N GLU A 463 -8.86 -8.47 4.00
CA GLU A 463 -7.56 -7.85 4.35
C GLU A 463 -7.60 -6.37 4.07
N TRP A 464 -6.85 -5.58 4.83
CA TRP A 464 -6.82 -4.13 4.64
C TRP A 464 -5.41 -3.66 4.31
N LEU A 465 -5.30 -2.57 3.55
CA LEU A 465 -4.03 -1.96 3.18
C LEU A 465 -4.01 -0.50 3.60
N VAL A 466 -2.99 -0.09 4.34
CA VAL A 466 -2.73 1.31 4.68
C VAL A 466 -1.43 1.77 4.03
N ILE A 467 -1.50 2.88 3.31
CA ILE A 467 -0.35 3.53 2.69
C ILE A 467 -0.06 4.79 3.49
N LEU A 468 1.14 4.88 4.04
CA LEU A 468 1.67 6.06 4.72
C LEU A 468 2.65 6.73 3.76
N ASP A 469 2.18 7.72 3.00
CA ASP A 469 2.96 8.36 1.95
C ASP A 469 3.69 9.60 2.46
N ASN A 470 4.91 9.85 1.96
CA ASN A 470 5.72 11.03 2.30
C ASN A 470 6.08 11.16 3.79
N ALA A 471 6.28 10.06 4.50
CA ALA A 471 6.76 10.08 5.88
C ALA A 471 8.18 10.67 5.90
N GLY A 472 8.30 11.96 6.23
CA GLY A 472 9.51 12.74 5.98
C GLY A 472 10.59 12.62 7.06
N ASP A 473 10.22 12.86 8.31
CA ASP A 473 11.10 12.86 9.48
C ASP A 473 10.41 12.07 10.62
N LEU A 474 11.17 11.19 11.28
CA LEU A 474 10.71 10.30 12.36
C LEU A 474 10.20 11.07 13.59
N SER A 475 10.49 12.37 13.67
CA SER A 475 10.02 13.31 14.69
C SER A 475 8.53 13.69 14.60
N SER A 476 7.88 13.42 13.46
CA SER A 476 6.52 13.88 13.13
C SER A 476 5.36 13.13 13.81
N GLY A 477 5.63 12.21 14.74
CA GLY A 477 4.58 11.43 15.43
C GLY A 477 4.00 10.29 14.58
N ILE A 478 4.64 9.92 13.47
CA ILE A 478 4.23 8.82 12.58
C ILE A 478 4.09 7.47 13.32
N ARG A 479 4.87 7.25 14.39
CA ARG A 479 4.79 6.07 15.27
C ARG A 479 3.43 5.92 15.94
N ASP A 480 2.78 7.04 16.26
CA ASP A 480 1.47 7.04 16.94
C ASP A 480 0.33 6.59 16.02
N VAL A 481 0.56 6.55 14.70
CA VAL A 481 -0.47 6.29 13.70
C VAL A 481 -0.23 5.02 12.88
N ILE A 482 0.76 4.21 13.25
CA ILE A 482 0.98 2.91 12.62
C ILE A 482 -0.16 1.96 13.01
N PRO A 483 -0.95 1.46 12.03
CA PRO A 483 -2.04 0.55 12.33
C PRO A 483 -1.51 -0.83 12.75
N SER A 484 -2.31 -1.54 13.53
CA SER A 484 -2.07 -2.92 13.94
C SER A 484 -3.31 -3.77 13.63
N GLY A 485 -3.12 -5.08 13.43
CA GLY A 485 -4.22 -6.00 13.17
C GLY A 485 -3.82 -7.12 12.21
N VAL A 486 -4.24 -8.35 12.52
CA VAL A 486 -3.76 -9.58 11.88
C VAL A 486 -4.11 -9.75 10.40
N ARG A 487 -4.98 -8.88 9.88
CA ARG A 487 -5.43 -8.84 8.47
C ARG A 487 -4.84 -7.65 7.70
N GLY A 488 -3.86 -6.96 8.29
CA GLY A 488 -3.35 -5.71 7.76
C GLY A 488 -2.08 -5.82 6.95
N SER A 489 -1.98 -5.00 5.91
CA SER A 489 -0.77 -4.71 5.16
C SER A 489 -0.43 -3.23 5.25
N ILE A 490 0.86 -2.90 5.35
CA ILE A 490 1.33 -1.50 5.40
C ILE A 490 2.36 -1.25 4.29
N ILE A 491 2.20 -0.16 3.56
CA ILE A 491 3.23 0.42 2.70
C ILE A 491 3.59 1.80 3.26
N LEU A 492 4.85 2.01 3.58
CA LEU A 492 5.37 3.31 4.00
C LEU A 492 6.27 3.86 2.90
N THR A 493 6.02 5.06 2.38
CA THR A 493 6.97 5.74 1.48
C THR A 493 7.69 6.85 2.23
N SER A 494 9.01 6.92 2.07
CA SER A 494 9.83 7.92 2.77
C SER A 494 11.07 8.30 1.98
N ARG A 495 11.62 9.49 2.29
CA ARG A 495 12.99 9.88 1.88
C ARG A 495 14.04 9.33 2.84
N ASP A 496 13.65 8.94 4.04
CA ASP A 496 14.48 8.33 5.05
C ASP A 496 14.62 6.82 4.78
N ILE A 497 15.87 6.34 4.76
CA ILE A 497 16.16 4.91 4.56
C ILE A 497 15.87 4.08 5.81
N GLU A 498 15.86 4.72 6.98
CA GLU A 498 15.57 4.13 8.29
C GLU A 498 14.07 4.17 8.63
N CYS A 499 13.21 4.69 7.75
CA CYS A 499 11.76 4.74 7.97
C CYS A 499 11.13 3.38 8.32
N ALA A 500 11.77 2.28 7.92
CA ALA A 500 11.39 0.91 8.29
C ALA A 500 11.41 0.64 9.81
N GLU A 501 12.16 1.41 10.59
CA GLU A 501 12.26 1.27 12.05
C GLU A 501 11.01 1.73 12.80
N VAL A 502 10.15 2.51 12.14
CA VAL A 502 8.82 2.89 12.63
C VAL A 502 7.85 1.72 12.53
N LEU A 503 8.04 0.87 11.51
CA LEU A 503 7.18 -0.26 11.24
C LEU A 503 7.49 -1.42 12.21
N PRO A 504 6.56 -2.38 12.34
CA PRO A 504 6.77 -3.53 13.22
C PRO A 504 8.05 -4.32 12.88
N PRO A 505 8.72 -4.93 13.88
CA PRO A 505 9.94 -5.72 13.66
C PRO A 505 9.73 -6.83 12.62
N GLY A 506 10.67 -6.95 11.67
CA GLY A 506 10.57 -7.89 10.54
C GLY A 506 10.04 -7.28 9.25
N SER A 507 9.65 -6.00 9.28
CA SER A 507 9.23 -5.24 8.09
C SER A 507 10.30 -5.25 7.00
N GLN A 508 9.86 -5.36 5.75
CA GLN A 508 10.76 -5.42 4.61
C GLN A 508 11.16 -4.02 4.15
N ARG A 509 12.37 -3.89 3.59
CA ARG A 509 12.88 -2.64 3.01
C ARG A 509 12.97 -2.76 1.49
N LEU A 510 12.55 -1.73 0.76
CA LEU A 510 12.68 -1.60 -0.69
C LEU A 510 13.26 -0.22 -1.03
N GLN A 511 14.42 -0.21 -1.67
CA GLN A 511 15.06 1.03 -2.10
C GLN A 511 14.73 1.32 -3.57
N VAL A 512 14.28 2.54 -3.85
CA VAL A 512 13.97 3.05 -5.19
C VAL A 512 15.03 4.08 -5.58
N GLY A 513 15.89 3.70 -6.53
CA GLY A 513 16.95 4.55 -7.07
C GLY A 513 16.52 5.31 -8.34
N ILE A 514 17.51 5.84 -9.06
CA ILE A 514 17.35 6.41 -10.40
C ILE A 514 16.74 5.39 -11.38
N MET A 515 16.16 5.87 -12.49
CA MET A 515 15.64 4.99 -13.52
C MET A 515 16.77 4.33 -14.29
N GLU A 516 16.52 3.11 -14.79
CA GLU A 516 17.40 2.52 -15.80
C GLU A 516 17.37 3.40 -17.06
N PRO A 517 18.46 3.48 -17.84
CA PRO A 517 18.52 4.33 -19.03
C PRO A 517 17.36 4.08 -20.01
N SER A 518 17.00 2.81 -20.24
CA SER A 518 15.89 2.41 -21.12
C SER A 518 14.52 2.91 -20.63
N ASP A 519 14.28 2.85 -19.31
CA ASP A 519 13.03 3.33 -18.71
C ASP A 519 12.96 4.86 -18.77
N ALA A 520 14.08 5.55 -18.55
CA ALA A 520 14.17 7.01 -18.65
C ALA A 520 13.91 7.51 -20.08
N ILE A 521 14.53 6.88 -21.09
CA ILE A 521 14.29 7.17 -22.50
C ILE A 521 12.82 6.94 -22.84
N SER A 522 12.26 5.81 -22.39
CA SER A 522 10.85 5.49 -22.60
C SER A 522 9.92 6.55 -21.99
N LEU A 523 10.22 7.04 -20.78
CA LEU A 523 9.46 8.11 -20.13
C LEU A 523 9.52 9.41 -20.94
N LEU A 524 10.72 9.81 -21.40
CA LEU A 524 10.91 11.02 -22.19
C LEU A 524 10.16 10.96 -23.52
N LEU A 525 10.33 9.86 -24.27
CA LEU A 525 9.71 9.66 -25.58
C LEU A 525 8.19 9.53 -25.48
N ARG A 526 7.67 8.97 -24.39
CA ARG A 526 6.23 8.86 -24.15
C ARG A 526 5.55 10.23 -24.03
N HIS A 527 6.23 11.27 -23.53
CA HIS A 527 5.70 12.64 -23.55
C HIS A 527 5.45 13.17 -24.97
N LEU A 528 6.24 12.69 -25.94
CA LEU A 528 6.12 12.97 -27.37
C LEU A 528 5.19 12.00 -28.11
N ASN A 529 4.49 11.11 -27.39
CA ASN A 529 3.69 10.01 -27.93
C ASN A 529 4.48 9.04 -28.83
N LEU A 530 5.76 8.80 -28.51
CA LEU A 530 6.63 7.88 -29.25
C LEU A 530 6.92 6.63 -28.43
N ASN A 531 7.13 5.51 -29.12
CA ASN A 531 7.57 4.26 -28.52
C ASN A 531 9.09 4.11 -28.67
N ALA A 532 9.80 3.87 -27.56
CA ALA A 532 11.27 3.81 -27.54
C ALA A 532 11.84 2.68 -28.42
N THR A 533 11.07 1.63 -28.70
CA THR A 533 11.50 0.52 -29.57
C THR A 533 11.29 0.76 -31.06
N GLU A 534 10.58 1.82 -31.45
CA GLU A 534 10.18 2.09 -32.84
C GLU A 534 10.83 3.35 -33.42
N VAL A 535 11.57 4.10 -32.61
CA VAL A 535 12.28 5.32 -33.03
C VAL A 535 13.61 5.00 -33.72
N SER A 536 14.07 5.91 -34.58
CA SER A 536 15.39 5.80 -35.21
C SER A 536 16.51 5.95 -34.18
N GLU A 537 17.68 5.39 -34.48
CA GLU A 537 18.89 5.46 -33.64
C GLU A 537 19.24 6.92 -33.28
N ASP A 538 19.19 7.84 -34.24
CA ASP A 538 19.39 9.29 -34.02
C ASP A 538 18.49 9.88 -32.92
N ILE A 539 17.19 9.53 -32.89
CA ILE A 539 16.23 10.05 -31.91
C ILE A 539 16.48 9.40 -30.55
N HIS A 540 16.81 8.11 -30.56
CA HIS A 540 17.17 7.37 -29.35
C HIS A 540 18.42 7.96 -28.69
N ASP A 541 19.46 8.29 -29.46
CA ASP A 541 20.71 8.88 -28.97
C ASP A 541 20.52 10.29 -28.40
N LEU A 542 19.67 11.10 -29.04
CA LEU A 542 19.28 12.41 -28.50
C LEU A 542 18.53 12.28 -27.18
N ALA A 543 17.58 11.33 -27.10
CA ALA A 543 16.83 11.06 -25.88
C ALA A 543 17.74 10.52 -24.76
N LEU A 544 18.68 9.62 -25.09
CA LEU A 544 19.69 9.10 -24.17
C LEU A 544 20.54 10.25 -23.64
N SER A 545 21.06 11.11 -24.52
CA SER A 545 21.86 12.27 -24.14
C SER A 545 21.11 13.21 -23.18
N ILE A 546 19.82 13.44 -23.41
CA ILE A 546 18.98 14.23 -22.49
C ILE A 546 18.82 13.50 -21.15
N CYS A 547 18.55 12.19 -21.16
CA CYS A 547 18.35 11.42 -19.94
C CYS A 547 19.63 11.29 -19.09
N GLU A 548 20.80 11.08 -19.72
CA GLU A 548 22.11 11.07 -19.06
C GLU A 548 22.41 12.43 -18.40
N ASN A 549 22.10 13.52 -19.10
CA ASN A 549 22.22 14.87 -18.56
C ASN A 549 21.32 15.11 -17.33
N LEU A 550 20.19 14.41 -17.26
CA LEU A 550 19.24 14.45 -16.15
C LEU A 550 19.49 13.33 -15.12
N GLN A 551 20.58 12.56 -15.28
CA GLN A 551 20.96 11.44 -14.43
C GLN A 551 19.85 10.40 -14.23
N HIS A 552 18.98 10.27 -15.24
CA HIS A 552 17.85 9.34 -15.24
C HIS A 552 16.90 9.49 -14.01
N LEU A 553 16.85 10.67 -13.37
CA LEU A 553 15.92 10.90 -12.27
C LEU A 553 14.49 11.05 -12.82
N ALA A 554 13.56 10.21 -12.35
CA ALA A 554 12.23 10.08 -12.94
C ALA A 554 11.47 11.42 -13.06
N LEU A 555 11.44 12.22 -12.00
CA LEU A 555 10.79 13.53 -12.01
C LEU A 555 11.47 14.52 -12.97
N ALA A 556 12.81 14.54 -13.02
CA ALA A 556 13.55 15.44 -13.91
C ALA A 556 13.30 15.09 -15.38
N VAL A 557 13.31 13.80 -15.71
CA VAL A 557 13.00 13.30 -17.06
C VAL A 557 11.54 13.60 -17.43
N HIS A 558 10.61 13.43 -16.49
CA HIS A 558 9.20 13.76 -16.71
C HIS A 558 9.00 15.26 -17.00
N LEU A 559 9.60 16.15 -16.20
CA LEU A 559 9.52 17.60 -16.41
C LEU A 559 10.17 18.04 -17.72
N ALA A 560 11.31 17.45 -18.08
CA ALA A 560 11.95 17.68 -19.36
C ALA A 560 11.04 17.26 -20.52
N GLY A 561 10.45 16.06 -20.45
CA GLY A 561 9.51 15.57 -21.47
C GLY A 561 8.30 16.49 -21.66
N ALA A 562 7.67 16.92 -20.56
CA ALA A 562 6.55 17.85 -20.59
C ALA A 562 6.92 19.19 -21.26
N ARG A 563 8.12 19.71 -20.97
CA ARG A 563 8.61 20.97 -21.55
C ARG A 563 8.99 20.85 -23.02
N ILE A 564 9.61 19.74 -23.41
CA ILE A 564 9.92 19.46 -24.82
C ILE A 564 8.60 19.44 -25.59
N ARG A 565 7.60 18.70 -25.09
CA ARG A 565 6.26 18.65 -25.67
C ARG A 565 5.63 20.05 -25.81
N SER A 566 5.67 20.89 -24.77
CA SER A 566 5.10 22.24 -24.83
C SER A 566 5.82 23.13 -25.85
N SER A 567 7.16 23.08 -25.87
CA SER A 567 7.97 23.89 -26.80
C SER A 567 7.76 23.52 -28.27
N CYS A 568 7.39 22.26 -28.54
CA CYS A 568 7.11 21.78 -29.89
C CYS A 568 5.69 22.10 -30.36
N ALA A 569 4.76 22.35 -29.43
CA ALA A 569 3.40 22.75 -29.76
C ALA A 569 3.30 24.24 -30.15
N GLU A 570 4.23 25.09 -29.69
CA GLU A 570 4.29 26.53 -30.02
C GLU A 570 4.75 26.82 -31.46
N ASP A 571 5.35 25.84 -32.15
CA ASP A 571 5.81 25.97 -33.54
C ASP A 571 4.69 25.72 -34.59
N VAL A 572 3.45 25.50 -34.16
CA VAL A 572 2.29 25.34 -35.06
C VAL A 572 1.78 26.72 -35.50
N ASN A 573 2.12 27.12 -36.72
CA ASN A 573 1.63 28.34 -37.34
C ASN A 573 0.12 28.22 -37.65
N PRO A 574 -0.77 29.04 -37.08
CA PRO A 574 -2.21 28.94 -37.32
C PRO A 574 -2.64 29.39 -38.73
N GLU A 575 -1.73 29.93 -39.54
CA GLU A 575 -2.01 30.45 -40.89
C GLU A 575 -1.69 29.48 -42.05
N SER A 576 -1.24 28.25 -41.78
CA SER A 576 -1.04 27.27 -42.85
C SER A 576 -2.31 26.45 -43.10
N ASP A 577 -3.11 26.89 -44.08
CA ASP A 577 -4.28 26.20 -44.62
C ASP A 577 -3.91 24.89 -45.35
N ASN A 578 -3.44 23.89 -44.62
CA ASN A 578 -3.40 22.53 -45.15
C ASN A 578 -3.80 21.52 -44.08
N TYR A 579 -5.00 20.97 -44.27
CA TYR A 579 -5.53 19.81 -43.57
C TYR A 579 -4.65 18.58 -43.86
N SER A 580 -3.53 18.44 -43.16
CA SER A 580 -2.85 17.15 -43.00
C SER A 580 -2.26 17.06 -41.59
N ASN A 581 -2.32 15.87 -41.01
CA ASN A 581 -1.89 15.53 -39.65
C ASN A 581 -0.66 16.31 -39.18
N THR A 582 -0.81 17.02 -38.07
CA THR A 582 0.21 17.79 -37.35
C THR A 582 1.41 16.90 -37.00
N TYR A 583 2.39 16.81 -37.91
CA TYR A 583 3.57 15.98 -37.72
C TYR A 583 4.54 16.70 -36.77
N LEU A 584 4.52 16.29 -35.50
CA LEU A 584 5.53 16.66 -34.51
C LEU A 584 6.87 16.07 -34.96
N ASP A 585 7.88 16.90 -35.27
CA ASP A 585 9.23 16.43 -35.59
C ASP A 585 10.02 16.20 -34.29
N PRO A 586 10.16 14.96 -33.80
CA PRO A 586 10.72 14.69 -32.49
C PRO A 586 12.22 14.97 -32.43
N ARG A 587 12.92 14.83 -33.55
CA ARG A 587 14.36 15.08 -33.63
C ARG A 587 14.65 16.55 -33.34
N ARG A 588 13.97 17.44 -34.06
CA ARG A 588 14.12 18.89 -33.90
C ARG A 588 13.76 19.36 -32.49
N CYS A 589 12.73 18.76 -31.90
CA CYS A 589 12.32 18.99 -30.52
C CYS A 589 13.43 18.68 -29.49
N LEU A 590 14.01 17.48 -29.58
CA LEU A 590 15.08 17.05 -28.68
C LEU A 590 16.36 17.87 -28.89
N GLU A 591 16.73 18.15 -30.14
CA GLU A 591 17.88 18.98 -30.50
C GLU A 591 17.75 20.41 -29.95
N ARG A 592 16.57 21.02 -30.06
CA ARG A 592 16.30 22.37 -29.53
C ARG A 592 16.42 22.43 -28.00
N TYR A 593 15.93 21.40 -27.32
CA TYR A 593 16.07 21.29 -25.86
C TYR A 593 17.56 21.20 -25.45
N LEU A 594 18.36 20.43 -26.20
CA LEU A 594 19.81 20.35 -25.99
C LEU A 594 20.53 21.67 -26.32
N GLN A 595 20.10 22.40 -27.35
CA GLN A 595 20.68 23.71 -27.71
C GLN A 595 20.42 24.80 -26.66
N HIS A 596 19.27 24.76 -25.98
CA HIS A 596 18.91 25.70 -24.91
C HIS A 596 19.12 25.11 -23.50
N GLN A 597 19.91 24.04 -23.38
CA GLN A 597 20.11 23.29 -22.15
C GLN A 597 20.52 24.18 -20.97
N ALA A 598 21.44 25.13 -21.16
CA ALA A 598 21.89 26.04 -20.10
C ALA A 598 20.78 26.96 -19.57
N LYS A 599 19.86 27.40 -20.45
CA LYS A 599 18.71 28.25 -20.08
C LYS A 599 17.63 27.41 -19.36
N HIS A 600 17.31 26.23 -19.90
CA HIS A 600 16.31 25.34 -19.30
C HIS A 600 16.76 24.74 -17.97
N ARG A 601 18.06 24.51 -17.81
CA ARG A 601 18.68 24.10 -16.56
C ARG A 601 18.52 25.15 -15.47
N ASN A 602 18.69 26.44 -15.78
CA ASN A 602 18.47 27.54 -14.82
C ASN A 602 16.99 27.69 -14.40
N GLU A 603 16.05 27.33 -15.28
CA GLU A 603 14.61 27.30 -14.96
C GLU A 603 14.23 26.04 -14.13
N LEU A 604 14.77 24.86 -14.47
CA LEU A 604 14.67 23.62 -13.66
C LEU A 604 15.34 23.76 -12.28
N LEU A 605 16.27 24.72 -12.13
CA LEU A 605 17.03 25.00 -10.92
C LEU A 605 16.27 25.83 -9.87
N GLN A 606 15.17 26.50 -10.23
CA GLN A 606 14.27 27.05 -9.22
C GLN A 606 13.50 25.95 -8.47
N ASP A 607 13.38 24.74 -9.04
CA ASP A 607 12.71 23.57 -8.46
C ASP A 607 13.65 22.49 -7.86
N SER A 608 14.98 22.56 -8.08
CA SER A 608 15.93 21.46 -7.74
C SER A 608 16.63 21.56 -6.37
N THR A 609 16.24 22.53 -5.54
CA THR A 609 16.69 22.69 -4.15
C THR A 609 16.44 21.41 -3.31
N ALA A 610 15.43 20.63 -3.66
CA ALA A 610 15.06 19.36 -3.02
C ALA A 610 16.08 18.21 -3.28
N THR A 611 16.64 18.12 -4.48
CA THR A 611 17.65 17.09 -4.84
C THR A 611 18.97 17.35 -4.12
N LEU A 612 19.39 18.61 -4.07
CA LEU A 612 20.53 19.08 -3.29
C LEU A 612 20.38 18.78 -1.80
N THR A 613 19.21 19.10 -1.23
CA THR A 613 18.90 18.85 0.18
C THR A 613 18.88 17.35 0.50
N SER A 614 18.41 16.51 -0.42
CA SER A 614 18.36 15.05 -0.25
C SER A 614 19.75 14.40 -0.24
N MET A 615 20.67 14.87 -1.09
CA MET A 615 22.05 14.38 -1.11
C MET A 615 22.88 14.91 0.06
N LEU A 616 22.70 16.19 0.43
CA LEU A 616 23.26 16.76 1.65
C LEU A 616 22.81 15.97 2.89
N ARG A 617 21.53 15.54 2.92
CA ARG A 617 20.98 14.70 3.98
C ARG A 617 21.56 13.29 3.99
N LEU A 618 21.63 12.60 2.85
CA LEU A 618 22.22 11.25 2.77
C LEU A 618 23.68 11.26 3.24
N ALA A 619 24.48 12.22 2.79
CA ALA A 619 25.86 12.33 3.21
C ALA A 619 25.97 12.76 4.69
N SER A 620 25.06 13.61 5.20
CA SER A 620 24.96 13.90 6.64
C SER A 620 24.56 12.66 7.46
N THR A 621 23.73 11.76 6.92
CA THR A 621 23.38 10.49 7.55
C THR A 621 24.60 9.58 7.67
N HIS A 622 25.40 9.45 6.60
CA HIS A 622 26.68 8.73 6.66
C HIS A 622 27.64 9.35 7.68
N MET A 623 27.68 10.69 7.80
CA MET A 623 28.45 11.38 8.85
C MET A 623 27.97 11.01 10.25
N HIS A 624 26.67 11.02 10.50
CA HIS A 624 26.09 10.65 11.80
C HIS A 624 26.30 9.17 12.16
N GLN A 625 26.39 8.29 11.16
CA GLN A 625 26.70 6.86 11.32
C GLN A 625 28.21 6.60 11.47
N GLY A 626 29.06 7.63 11.47
CA GLY A 626 30.52 7.49 11.53
C GLY A 626 31.17 6.93 10.25
N GLN A 627 30.39 6.83 9.17
CA GLN A 627 30.81 6.39 7.84
C GLN A 627 31.36 7.58 7.05
N TRP A 628 32.45 8.13 7.59
CA TRP A 628 33.07 9.37 7.13
C TRP A 628 33.53 9.30 5.67
N LYS A 629 33.99 8.13 5.24
CA LYS A 629 34.56 7.93 3.91
C LYS A 629 33.49 7.82 2.83
N GLU A 630 32.39 7.16 3.15
CA GLU A 630 31.21 7.05 2.29
C GLU A 630 30.52 8.41 2.12
N ALA A 631 30.45 9.21 3.19
CA ALA A 631 29.99 10.59 3.12
C ALA A 631 30.89 11.47 2.24
N GLU A 632 32.21 11.34 2.40
CA GLU A 632 33.22 12.04 1.59
C GLU A 632 33.12 11.67 0.12
N ASP A 633 33.08 10.38 -0.20
CA ASP A 633 32.94 9.88 -1.56
C ASP A 633 31.66 10.40 -2.21
N LEU A 634 30.54 10.42 -1.49
CA LEU A 634 29.28 10.99 -1.99
C LEU A 634 29.40 12.50 -2.25
N PHE A 635 29.99 13.28 -1.35
CA PHE A 635 30.15 14.72 -1.57
C PHE A 635 31.13 15.03 -2.70
N VAL A 636 32.24 14.31 -2.82
CA VAL A 636 33.23 14.47 -3.89
C VAL A 636 32.64 14.07 -5.24
N GLN A 637 31.90 12.95 -5.30
CA GLN A 637 31.20 12.52 -6.51
C GLN A 637 30.13 13.53 -6.94
N VAL A 638 29.54 14.29 -6.01
CA VAL A 638 28.50 15.28 -6.30
C VAL A 638 29.09 16.64 -6.65
N ILE A 639 30.17 17.09 -5.99
CA ILE A 639 30.66 18.46 -6.11
C ILE A 639 31.21 18.78 -7.51
N GLU A 640 31.82 17.81 -8.19
CA GLU A 640 32.38 17.98 -9.53
C GLU A 640 31.29 18.04 -10.62
N PRO A 641 30.31 17.12 -10.66
CA PRO A 641 29.11 17.30 -11.45
C PRO A 641 28.42 18.62 -11.13
N PHE A 642 28.19 18.97 -9.87
CA PHE A 642 27.53 20.24 -9.50
C PHE A 642 28.30 21.48 -9.94
N LYS A 643 29.63 21.46 -9.87
CA LYS A 643 30.48 22.54 -10.37
C LYS A 643 30.42 22.66 -11.91
N ARG A 644 30.38 21.54 -12.64
CA ARG A 644 30.20 21.51 -14.11
C ARG A 644 28.78 21.88 -14.53
N VAL A 645 27.81 21.53 -13.68
CA VAL A 645 26.39 21.65 -13.94
C VAL A 645 25.94 23.08 -13.62
N LEU A 646 26.13 23.51 -12.40
CA LEU A 646 25.61 24.77 -11.87
C LEU A 646 26.61 25.94 -11.95
N GLY A 647 27.88 25.63 -12.16
CA GLY A 647 28.98 26.57 -11.98
C GLY A 647 29.55 26.54 -10.57
N ALA A 648 30.79 27.00 -10.43
CA ALA A 648 31.51 27.00 -9.15
C ALA A 648 30.88 27.94 -8.11
N ASP A 649 30.28 29.04 -8.57
CA ASP A 649 29.72 30.09 -7.72
C ASP A 649 28.21 29.91 -7.45
N HIS A 650 27.57 28.82 -7.89
CA HIS A 650 26.13 28.63 -7.69
C HIS A 650 25.79 28.31 -6.21
N PRO A 651 24.69 28.86 -5.65
CA PRO A 651 24.30 28.65 -4.23
C PRO A 651 24.27 27.18 -3.79
N GLY A 652 23.76 26.29 -4.64
CA GLY A 652 23.78 24.84 -4.42
C GLY A 652 25.18 24.22 -4.33
N THR A 653 26.09 24.60 -5.24
CA THR A 653 27.51 24.17 -5.21
C THR A 653 28.21 24.70 -3.97
N LEU A 654 27.90 25.94 -3.59
CA LEU A 654 28.44 26.58 -2.39
C LEU A 654 27.90 25.93 -1.10
N ASN A 655 26.64 25.50 -1.05
CA ASN A 655 26.06 24.76 0.08
C ASN A 655 26.72 23.38 0.24
N VAL A 656 26.97 22.67 -0.86
CA VAL A 656 27.70 21.40 -0.84
C VAL A 656 29.13 21.60 -0.32
N ARG A 657 29.84 22.63 -0.80
CA ARG A 657 31.18 23.00 -0.28
C ARG A 657 31.18 23.29 1.21
N ASN A 658 30.21 24.08 1.68
CA ASN A 658 30.10 24.45 3.09
C ASN A 658 29.82 23.24 4.00
N THR A 659 29.03 22.29 3.50
CA THR A 659 28.69 21.05 4.25
C THR A 659 29.84 20.07 4.25
N LEU A 660 30.52 19.88 3.12
CA LEU A 660 31.75 19.08 3.03
C LEU A 660 32.84 19.64 3.95
N ALA A 661 32.99 20.96 4.02
CA ALA A 661 33.92 21.58 4.95
C ALA A 661 33.55 21.33 6.42
N SER A 662 32.26 21.39 6.77
CA SER A 662 31.78 21.03 8.12
C SER A 662 32.13 19.59 8.47
N MET A 663 32.09 18.67 7.50
CA MET A 663 32.53 17.28 7.71
C MET A 663 34.03 17.19 8.01
N TYR A 664 34.86 17.83 7.19
CA TYR A 664 36.31 17.84 7.43
C TYR A 664 36.65 18.48 8.77
N MET A 665 35.89 19.50 9.19
CA MET A 665 35.98 20.05 10.54
C MET A 665 35.72 18.97 11.61
N HIS A 666 34.61 18.23 11.54
CA HIS A 666 34.33 17.17 12.51
C HIS A 666 35.39 16.05 12.55
N GLN A 667 36.12 15.82 11.46
CA GLN A 667 37.22 14.83 11.39
C GLN A 667 38.58 15.36 11.87
N GLY A 668 38.70 16.63 12.25
CA GLY A 668 40.00 17.23 12.57
C GLY A 668 40.84 17.62 11.34
N ARG A 669 40.26 17.54 10.14
CA ARG A 669 40.88 17.81 8.84
C ARG A 669 40.73 19.29 8.46
N TRP A 670 41.21 20.16 9.33
CA TRP A 670 40.96 21.61 9.25
C TRP A 670 41.52 22.29 7.98
N LYS A 671 42.60 21.76 7.40
CA LYS A 671 43.20 22.31 6.16
C LYS A 671 42.30 22.07 4.95
N GLU A 672 41.72 20.88 4.85
CA GLU A 672 40.82 20.52 3.75
C GLU A 672 39.49 21.28 3.87
N ALA A 673 39.00 21.52 5.09
CA ALA A 673 37.87 22.41 5.33
C ALA A 673 38.13 23.84 4.81
N GLU A 674 39.33 24.38 5.05
CA GLU A 674 39.75 25.70 4.57
C GLU A 674 39.76 25.79 3.04
N GLU A 675 40.30 24.77 2.35
CA GLU A 675 40.35 24.71 0.88
C GLU A 675 38.95 24.82 0.22
N HIS A 676 37.91 24.33 0.91
CA HIS A 676 36.53 24.44 0.45
C HIS A 676 35.83 25.73 0.88
N LEU A 677 36.10 26.22 2.10
CA LEU A 677 35.43 27.39 2.68
C LEU A 677 35.94 28.71 2.11
N VAL A 678 37.23 28.86 1.84
CA VAL A 678 37.78 30.13 1.32
C VAL A 678 37.15 30.51 -0.03
N PRO A 679 37.14 29.64 -1.07
CA PRO A 679 36.48 29.96 -2.32
C PRO A 679 34.97 30.18 -2.16
N ALA A 680 34.32 29.46 -1.23
CA ALA A 680 32.89 29.57 -1.02
C ALA A 680 32.50 30.91 -0.37
N VAL A 681 33.26 31.36 0.63
CA VAL A 681 33.09 32.68 1.26
C VAL A 681 33.31 33.80 0.25
N ASP A 682 34.37 33.72 -0.56
CA ASP A 682 34.66 34.75 -1.56
C ASP A 682 33.56 34.83 -2.63
N ALA A 683 33.07 33.69 -3.12
CA ALA A 683 31.95 33.66 -4.05
C ALA A 683 30.66 34.24 -3.44
N ARG A 684 30.30 33.87 -2.20
CA ARG A 684 29.12 34.39 -1.50
C ARG A 684 29.21 35.88 -1.23
N LYS A 685 30.38 36.37 -0.83
CA LYS A 685 30.64 37.81 -0.66
C LYS A 685 30.41 38.59 -1.95
N ARG A 686 30.88 38.07 -3.10
CA ARG A 686 30.68 38.71 -4.41
C ARG A 686 29.22 38.66 -4.88
N LEU A 687 28.53 37.53 -4.70
CA LEU A 687 27.20 37.30 -5.29
C LEU A 687 26.03 37.79 -4.42
N LEU A 688 26.08 37.53 -3.12
CA LEU A 688 24.98 37.77 -2.18
C LEU A 688 25.24 38.98 -1.27
N GLY A 689 26.49 39.45 -1.23
CA GLY A 689 26.93 40.50 -0.31
C GLY A 689 27.25 39.98 1.09
N LEU A 690 27.83 40.85 1.91
CA LEU A 690 28.31 40.53 3.26
C LEU A 690 27.19 40.26 4.28
N GLU A 691 26.00 40.84 4.06
CA GLU A 691 24.90 40.77 5.01
C GLU A 691 23.96 39.56 4.78
N HIS A 692 24.14 38.81 3.69
CA HIS A 692 23.27 37.66 3.42
C HIS A 692 23.49 36.53 4.44
N PRO A 693 22.42 35.89 4.97
CA PRO A 693 22.53 34.81 5.97
C PRO A 693 23.52 33.70 5.59
N ASP A 694 23.44 33.18 4.35
CA ASP A 694 24.37 32.16 3.86
C ASP A 694 25.84 32.62 3.82
N THR A 695 26.10 33.91 3.56
CA THR A 695 27.45 34.49 3.62
C THR A 695 27.96 34.48 5.06
N LEU A 696 27.11 34.90 5.99
CA LEU A 696 27.42 34.95 7.42
C LEU A 696 27.71 33.54 7.99
N THR A 697 26.91 32.54 7.61
CA THR A 697 27.13 31.14 8.02
C THR A 697 28.44 30.58 7.47
N SER A 698 28.79 30.83 6.21
CA SER A 698 30.08 30.38 5.66
C SER A 698 31.27 31.09 6.29
N MET A 699 31.13 32.38 6.60
CA MET A 699 32.18 33.12 7.31
C MET A 699 32.35 32.62 8.76
N HIS A 700 31.26 32.28 9.45
CA HIS A 700 31.32 31.63 10.75
C HIS A 700 32.10 30.31 10.69
N ASN A 701 31.79 29.44 9.73
CA ASN A 701 32.49 28.15 9.57
C ASN A 701 33.98 28.32 9.24
N LEU A 702 34.33 29.30 8.41
CA LEU A 702 35.74 29.62 8.10
C LEU A 702 36.48 30.14 9.34
N ALA A 703 35.87 31.03 10.11
CA ALA A 703 36.45 31.54 11.35
C ALA A 703 36.64 30.44 12.41
N SER A 704 35.65 29.56 12.57
CA SER A 704 35.76 28.37 13.43
C SER A 704 36.86 27.42 12.96
N THR A 705 37.06 27.26 11.64
CA THR A 705 38.18 26.48 11.09
C THR A 705 39.53 27.07 11.48
N TYR A 706 39.70 28.40 11.36
CA TYR A 706 40.92 29.08 11.82
C TYR A 706 41.13 28.99 13.33
N MET A 707 40.05 29.03 14.11
CA MET A 707 40.11 28.78 15.55
C MET A 707 40.68 27.39 15.82
N HIS A 708 40.15 26.33 15.23
CA HIS A 708 40.67 24.97 15.45
C HIS A 708 42.11 24.75 14.94
N GLN A 709 42.58 25.55 13.97
CA GLN A 709 43.98 25.58 13.52
C GLN A 709 44.92 26.41 14.42
N ALA A 710 44.43 26.95 15.55
CA ALA A 710 45.14 27.89 16.41
C ALA A 710 45.54 29.22 15.75
N ARG A 711 44.87 29.59 14.66
CA ARG A 711 45.04 30.85 13.91
C ARG A 711 44.09 31.92 14.43
N TRP A 712 44.20 32.23 15.73
CA TRP A 712 43.24 33.05 16.47
C TRP A 712 43.03 34.46 15.91
N LYS A 713 44.06 35.07 15.33
CA LYS A 713 43.99 36.43 14.76
C LYS A 713 43.14 36.47 13.48
N GLU A 714 43.22 35.43 12.67
CA GLU A 714 42.44 35.33 11.42
C GLU A 714 40.98 34.99 11.72
N ALA A 715 40.74 34.12 12.71
CA ALA A 715 39.40 33.85 13.24
C ALA A 715 38.73 35.13 13.77
N GLU A 716 39.45 35.91 14.59
CA GLU A 716 38.97 37.20 15.09
C GLU A 716 38.59 38.16 13.97
N ALA A 717 39.47 38.34 12.98
CA ALA A 717 39.23 39.26 11.87
C ALA A 717 37.94 38.95 11.10
N ILE A 718 37.57 37.67 10.98
CA ILE A 718 36.32 37.24 10.34
C ILE A 718 35.14 37.40 11.29
N PHE A 719 35.22 36.95 12.54
CA PHE A 719 34.10 37.04 13.50
C PHE A 719 33.66 38.49 13.76
N VAL A 720 34.61 39.43 13.84
CA VAL A 720 34.29 40.86 13.97
C VAL A 720 33.51 41.39 12.75
N GLN A 721 33.80 40.86 11.55
CA GLN A 721 33.04 41.20 10.34
C GLN A 721 31.64 40.57 10.30
N VAL A 722 31.41 39.45 11.01
CA VAL A 722 30.13 38.71 10.97
C VAL A 722 29.13 39.22 12.01
N ILE A 723 29.58 39.54 13.22
CA ILE A 723 28.68 39.76 14.37
C ILE A 723 27.70 40.94 14.15
N GLU A 724 28.19 42.10 13.71
CA GLU A 724 27.32 43.27 13.52
C GLU A 724 26.32 43.12 12.36
N PRO A 725 26.71 42.57 11.20
CA PRO A 725 25.75 42.13 10.18
C PRO A 725 24.74 41.09 10.70
N SER A 726 25.17 40.06 11.44
CA SER A 726 24.26 39.04 12.00
C SER A 726 23.23 39.63 12.95
N LYS A 727 23.63 40.57 13.83
CA LYS A 727 22.71 41.29 14.72
C LYS A 727 21.66 42.09 13.95
N ARG A 728 22.04 42.72 12.82
CA ARG A 728 21.12 43.52 11.99
C ARG A 728 20.16 42.67 11.17
N VAL A 729 20.62 41.54 10.62
CA VAL A 729 19.85 40.72 9.68
C VAL A 729 19.03 39.63 10.37
N LEU A 730 19.66 38.89 11.29
CA LEU A 730 19.01 37.77 11.98
C LEU A 730 18.40 38.20 13.32
N GLY A 731 18.92 39.29 13.89
CA GLY A 731 18.58 39.76 15.23
C GLY A 731 19.66 39.37 16.25
N ALA A 732 19.76 40.16 17.31
CA ALA A 732 20.74 39.95 18.38
C ALA A 732 20.52 38.64 19.16
N ASP A 733 19.27 38.20 19.25
CA ASP A 733 18.83 37.01 19.97
C ASP A 733 18.79 35.73 19.10
N HIS A 734 19.13 35.83 17.81
CA HIS A 734 19.08 34.68 16.91
C HIS A 734 20.15 33.63 17.25
N PRO A 735 19.84 32.32 17.20
CA PRO A 735 20.79 31.24 17.55
C PRO A 735 22.17 31.39 16.88
N ASP A 736 22.21 31.69 15.58
CA ASP A 736 23.46 31.85 14.82
C ASP A 736 24.28 33.08 15.23
N THR A 737 23.62 34.19 15.58
CA THR A 737 24.26 35.39 16.12
C THR A 737 24.88 35.08 17.47
N LEU A 738 24.12 34.42 18.35
CA LEU A 738 24.58 34.00 19.68
C LEU A 738 25.73 32.98 19.57
N ASN A 739 25.70 32.08 18.59
CA ASN A 739 26.77 31.11 18.37
C ASN A 739 28.06 31.79 17.91
N SER A 740 27.97 32.72 16.95
CA SER A 740 29.12 33.51 16.49
C SER A 740 29.75 34.35 17.60
N MET A 741 28.92 34.96 18.46
CA MET A 741 29.40 35.70 19.63
C MET A 741 30.09 34.80 20.67
N ASN A 742 29.53 33.61 20.93
CA ASN A 742 30.14 32.63 21.84
C ASN A 742 31.51 32.15 21.32
N THR A 743 31.63 31.87 20.02
CA THR A 743 32.90 31.42 19.42
C THR A 743 33.93 32.55 19.34
N LEU A 744 33.51 33.80 19.11
CA LEU A 744 34.41 34.96 19.24
C LEU A 744 34.92 35.11 20.67
N ALA A 745 34.05 34.95 21.67
CA ALA A 745 34.48 34.99 23.07
C ALA A 745 35.51 33.90 23.38
N SER A 746 35.30 32.67 22.88
CA SER A 746 36.30 31.60 22.98
C SER A 746 37.62 31.95 22.29
N THR A 747 37.57 32.66 21.16
CA THR A 747 38.77 33.16 20.45
C THR A 747 39.52 34.18 21.32
N TYR A 748 38.81 35.11 21.96
CA TYR A 748 39.42 36.05 22.91
C TYR A 748 40.00 35.35 24.13
N MET A 749 39.31 34.33 24.65
CA MET A 749 39.85 33.49 25.72
C MET A 749 41.20 32.88 25.34
N HIS A 750 41.32 32.23 24.18
CA HIS A 750 42.60 31.66 23.74
C HIS A 750 43.70 32.70 23.50
N GLN A 751 43.34 33.96 23.25
CA GLN A 751 44.28 35.08 23.14
C GLN A 751 44.65 35.72 24.49
N GLY A 752 44.06 35.28 25.62
CA GLY A 752 44.26 35.90 26.94
C GLY A 752 43.44 37.17 27.18
N ARG A 753 42.48 37.46 26.30
CA ARG A 753 41.63 38.65 26.28
C ARG A 753 40.31 38.43 27.01
N TRP A 754 40.42 38.09 28.30
CA TRP A 754 39.28 37.62 29.11
C TRP A 754 38.17 38.65 29.32
N LYS A 755 38.49 39.96 29.30
CA LYS A 755 37.48 41.02 29.46
C LYS A 755 36.58 41.12 28.24
N GLU A 756 37.16 41.03 27.05
CA GLU A 756 36.41 41.08 25.79
C GLU A 756 35.57 39.80 25.61
N ALA A 757 36.08 38.66 26.06
CA ALA A 757 35.30 37.42 26.13
C ALA A 757 34.06 37.57 27.03
N GLU A 758 34.21 38.20 28.20
CA GLU A 758 33.09 38.46 29.12
C GLU A 758 32.02 39.37 28.49
N GLU A 759 32.42 40.46 27.84
CA GLU A 759 31.50 41.40 27.18
C GLU A 759 30.60 40.71 26.15
N HIS A 760 31.11 39.69 25.45
CA HIS A 760 30.34 38.90 24.49
C HIS A 760 29.55 37.76 25.14
N LEU A 761 30.04 37.13 26.22
CA LEU A 761 29.39 35.98 26.86
C LEU A 761 28.18 36.35 27.72
N ILE A 762 28.21 37.48 28.43
CA ILE A 762 27.07 37.93 29.26
C ILE A 762 25.77 38.02 28.44
N PRO A 763 25.69 38.79 27.34
CA PRO A 763 24.45 38.87 26.57
C PRO A 763 24.04 37.53 25.96
N VAL A 764 25.00 36.65 25.62
CA VAL A 764 24.71 35.30 25.10
C VAL A 764 24.07 34.42 26.15
N VAL A 765 24.61 34.40 27.36
CA VAL A 765 24.07 33.61 28.47
C VAL A 765 22.67 34.10 28.84
N ASP A 766 22.46 35.41 28.93
CA ASP A 766 21.15 35.97 29.28
C ASP A 766 20.09 35.69 28.21
N ALA A 767 20.44 35.81 26.92
CA ALA A 767 19.55 35.47 25.82
C ALA A 767 19.21 33.97 25.81
N ARG A 768 20.22 33.08 25.92
CA ARG A 768 19.99 31.62 25.91
C ARG A 768 19.19 31.15 27.12
N LYS A 769 19.43 31.71 28.31
CA LYS A 769 18.60 31.46 29.51
C LYS A 769 17.13 31.84 29.29
N ARG A 770 16.88 33.01 28.69
CA ARG A 770 15.53 33.51 28.41
C ARG A 770 14.81 32.70 27.34
N LEU A 771 15.51 32.30 26.27
CA LEU A 771 14.90 31.70 25.08
C LEU A 771 14.83 30.17 25.13
N LEU A 772 15.88 29.51 25.62
CA LEU A 772 16.03 28.05 25.58
C LEU A 772 15.87 27.41 26.96
N GLY A 773 15.91 28.22 28.03
CA GLY A 773 15.92 27.74 29.40
C GLY A 773 17.32 27.29 29.86
N LEU A 774 17.42 26.99 31.16
CA LEU A 774 18.67 26.63 31.83
C LEU A 774 19.19 25.23 31.47
N GLU A 775 18.31 24.31 31.07
CA GLU A 775 18.69 22.91 30.79
C GLU A 775 19.13 22.67 29.35
N HIS A 776 19.03 23.66 28.47
CA HIS A 776 19.46 23.51 27.09
C HIS A 776 21.00 23.44 26.99
N LEU A 777 21.54 22.51 26.20
CA LEU A 777 22.98 22.27 26.05
C LEU A 777 23.77 23.55 25.72
N ASN A 778 23.32 24.31 24.71
CA ASN A 778 23.93 25.59 24.35
C ASN A 778 23.95 26.64 25.49
N THR A 779 22.95 26.63 26.39
CA THR A 779 22.94 27.49 27.57
C THR A 779 24.02 27.05 28.55
N LEU A 780 24.12 25.74 28.81
CA LEU A 780 25.12 25.14 29.69
C LEU A 780 26.55 25.41 29.18
N THR A 781 26.81 25.25 27.88
CA THR A 781 28.12 25.54 27.26
C THR A 781 28.51 27.01 27.41
N SER A 782 27.60 27.95 27.13
CA SER A 782 27.91 29.38 27.29
C SER A 782 28.12 29.78 28.75
N MET A 783 27.36 29.19 29.67
CA MET A 783 27.57 29.39 31.11
C MET A 783 28.92 28.83 31.56
N HIS A 784 29.30 27.65 31.08
CA HIS A 784 30.63 27.08 31.34
C HIS A 784 31.75 28.02 30.84
N ASN A 785 31.64 28.53 29.61
CA ASN A 785 32.63 29.47 29.06
C ASN A 785 32.71 30.77 29.85
N LEU A 786 31.58 31.30 30.32
CA LEU A 786 31.53 32.49 31.17
C LEU A 786 32.17 32.23 32.54
N ALA A 787 31.88 31.09 33.17
CA ALA A 787 32.48 30.70 34.44
C ALA A 787 34.00 30.49 34.32
N SER A 788 34.45 29.86 33.24
CA SER A 788 35.88 29.72 32.92
C SER A 788 36.54 31.07 32.68
N THR A 789 35.86 32.01 32.00
CA THR A 789 36.34 33.39 31.84
C THR A 789 36.53 34.07 33.19
N TYR A 790 35.57 33.96 34.11
CA TYR A 790 35.73 34.47 35.47
C TYR A 790 36.85 33.79 36.25
N MET A 791 37.03 32.48 36.08
CA MET A 791 38.14 31.73 36.66
C MET A 791 39.49 32.30 36.18
N HIS A 792 39.66 32.54 34.87
CA HIS A 792 40.88 33.14 34.33
C HIS A 792 41.09 34.61 34.75
N GLN A 793 40.02 35.34 35.06
CA GLN A 793 40.09 36.68 35.65
C GLN A 793 40.31 36.68 37.17
N ALA A 794 40.50 35.51 37.81
CA ALA A 794 40.58 35.33 39.26
C ALA A 794 39.32 35.76 40.04
N ARG A 795 38.17 35.79 39.37
CA ARG A 795 36.84 36.09 39.91
C ARG A 795 36.14 34.81 40.37
N TRP A 796 36.75 34.14 41.35
CA TRP A 796 36.38 32.77 41.76
C TRP A 796 34.94 32.64 42.28
N LYS A 797 34.41 33.66 42.97
CA LYS A 797 33.04 33.64 43.52
C LYS A 797 31.98 33.66 42.42
N GLU A 798 32.22 34.40 41.35
CA GLU A 798 31.30 34.49 40.22
C GLU A 798 31.37 33.22 39.35
N ALA A 799 32.58 32.67 39.18
CA ALA A 799 32.78 31.36 38.56
C ALA A 799 32.02 30.25 39.33
N GLU A 800 32.16 30.21 40.66
CA GLU A 800 31.45 29.27 41.53
C GLU A 800 29.92 29.38 41.35
N ALA A 801 29.38 30.60 41.43
CA ALA A 801 27.95 30.82 41.33
C ALA A 801 27.36 30.28 40.02
N ILE A 802 28.11 30.35 38.92
CA ILE A 802 27.69 29.81 37.62
C ILE A 802 27.90 28.30 37.57
N PHE A 803 29.06 27.76 37.96
CA PHE A 803 29.32 26.32 37.90
C PHE A 803 28.32 25.51 38.74
N VAL A 804 27.95 26.00 39.94
CA VAL A 804 26.92 25.37 40.79
C VAL A 804 25.56 25.34 40.06
N GLN A 805 25.21 26.38 39.30
CA GLN A 805 23.99 26.40 38.50
C GLN A 805 24.02 25.45 37.30
N VAL A 806 25.21 25.12 36.76
CA VAL A 806 25.36 24.27 35.56
C VAL A 806 25.38 22.79 35.89
N ILE A 807 26.03 22.37 37.00
CA ILE A 807 26.33 20.96 37.27
C ILE A 807 25.08 20.08 37.40
N GLU A 808 24.06 20.50 38.16
CA GLU A 808 22.86 19.67 38.35
C GLU A 808 22.01 19.56 37.08
N PRO A 809 21.76 20.65 36.32
CA PRO A 809 21.22 20.54 34.97
C PRO A 809 22.04 19.64 34.03
N SER A 810 23.37 19.78 34.00
CA SER A 810 24.25 18.93 33.18
C SER A 810 24.14 17.44 33.55
N LYS A 811 24.08 17.09 34.84
CA LYS A 811 23.86 15.70 35.29
C LYS A 811 22.53 15.13 34.80
N ARG A 812 21.47 15.94 34.77
CA ARG A 812 20.14 15.52 34.30
C ARG A 812 20.08 15.35 32.78
N VAL A 813 20.72 16.24 32.04
CA VAL A 813 20.62 16.32 30.56
C VAL A 813 21.64 15.40 29.88
N LEU A 814 22.91 15.46 30.30
CA LEU A 814 24.01 14.73 29.68
C LEU A 814 24.36 13.43 30.42
N GLY A 815 23.97 13.33 31.69
CA GLY A 815 24.39 12.26 32.59
C GLY A 815 25.57 12.67 33.46
N ALA A 816 25.73 11.97 34.59
CA ALA A 816 26.76 12.28 35.59
C ALA A 816 28.19 11.99 35.12
N GLU A 817 28.37 11.05 34.19
CA GLU A 817 29.68 10.64 33.67
C GLU A 817 30.00 11.24 32.29
N HIS A 818 29.16 12.14 31.77
CA HIS A 818 29.44 12.80 30.49
C HIS A 818 30.68 13.70 30.58
N PRO A 819 31.56 13.74 29.57
CA PRO A 819 32.78 14.56 29.59
C PRO A 819 32.56 16.02 30.02
N ASP A 820 31.55 16.69 29.47
CA ASP A 820 31.25 18.09 29.80
C ASP A 820 30.76 18.29 31.25
N THR A 821 30.04 17.31 31.81
CA THR A 821 29.61 17.31 33.21
C THR A 821 30.83 17.16 34.12
N LEU A 822 31.71 16.22 33.79
CA LEU A 822 32.96 15.96 34.51
C LEU A 822 33.91 17.16 34.44
N ALA A 823 34.04 17.80 33.27
CA ALA A 823 34.85 19.01 33.09
C ALA A 823 34.32 20.19 33.93
N SER A 824 33.00 20.38 33.95
CA SER A 824 32.36 21.42 34.78
C SER A 824 32.55 21.17 36.28
N MET A 825 32.46 19.92 36.73
CA MET A 825 32.76 19.52 38.11
C MET A 825 34.24 19.71 38.49
N SER A 826 35.16 19.37 37.58
CA SER A 826 36.60 19.58 37.76
C SER A 826 36.96 21.07 37.86
N ASN A 827 36.35 21.91 37.03
CA ASN A 827 36.53 23.36 37.07
C ASN A 827 35.92 24.00 38.33
N LEU A 828 34.78 23.49 38.83
CA LEU A 828 34.25 23.90 40.14
C LEU A 828 35.19 23.50 41.27
N ALA A 829 35.74 22.29 41.24
CA ALA A 829 36.70 21.85 42.25
C ALA A 829 37.98 22.71 42.24
N SER A 830 38.51 23.04 41.05
CA SER A 830 39.60 23.99 40.89
C SER A 830 39.24 25.36 41.46
N THR A 831 38.01 25.81 41.26
CA THR A 831 37.50 27.07 41.84
C THR A 831 37.49 27.02 43.38
N TYR A 832 37.04 25.91 43.98
CA TYR A 832 37.11 25.70 45.43
C TYR A 832 38.55 25.65 45.94
N MET A 833 39.45 25.00 45.22
CA MET A 833 40.89 25.00 45.54
C MET A 833 41.45 26.43 45.57
N ARG A 834 41.15 27.26 44.55
CA ARG A 834 41.59 28.66 44.51
C ARG A 834 41.02 29.51 45.66
N GLN A 835 39.90 29.09 46.25
CA GLN A 835 39.29 29.70 47.42
C GLN A 835 39.73 29.07 48.76
N HIS A 836 40.71 28.16 48.75
CA HIS A 836 41.18 27.40 49.93
C HIS A 836 40.14 26.47 50.56
N ARG A 837 39.10 26.08 49.80
CA ARG A 837 38.03 25.17 50.20
C ARG A 837 38.36 23.73 49.78
N TRP A 838 39.42 23.20 50.38
CA TRP A 838 40.04 21.94 49.95
C TRP A 838 39.16 20.70 50.17
N LYS A 839 38.24 20.73 51.13
CA LYS A 839 37.34 19.60 51.41
C LYS A 839 36.28 19.47 50.33
N GLU A 840 35.64 20.58 49.97
CA GLU A 840 34.64 20.59 48.89
C GLU A 840 35.27 20.29 47.53
N ALA A 841 36.51 20.72 47.31
CA ALA A 841 37.27 20.35 46.11
C ALA A 841 37.53 18.83 46.04
N GLU A 842 37.92 18.21 47.15
CA GLU A 842 38.12 16.76 47.22
C GLU A 842 36.84 15.99 46.93
N GLU A 843 35.72 16.37 47.55
CA GLU A 843 34.43 15.71 47.37
C GLU A 843 34.01 15.65 45.89
N LEU A 844 34.25 16.73 45.14
CA LEU A 844 33.99 16.79 43.71
C LEU A 844 35.04 16.00 42.89
N LEU A 845 36.33 16.14 43.20
CA LEU A 845 37.40 15.48 42.43
C LEU A 845 37.38 13.96 42.56
N VAL A 846 37.02 13.42 43.73
CA VAL A 846 36.82 11.97 43.93
C VAL A 846 35.68 11.46 43.06
N GLN A 847 34.61 12.25 42.87
CA GLN A 847 33.51 11.92 41.97
C GLN A 847 33.87 12.05 40.49
N VAL A 848 34.92 12.80 40.13
CA VAL A 848 35.33 13.01 38.73
C VAL A 848 36.42 12.05 38.27
N VAL A 849 37.44 11.79 39.09
CA VAL A 849 38.67 11.10 38.65
C VAL A 849 38.40 9.67 38.15
N GLU A 850 37.61 8.87 38.87
CA GLU A 850 37.33 7.50 38.45
C GLU A 850 36.39 7.42 37.22
N PRO A 851 35.28 8.16 37.15
CA PRO A 851 34.50 8.25 35.91
C PRO A 851 35.31 8.76 34.71
N SER A 852 36.15 9.79 34.87
CA SER A 852 37.00 10.30 33.78
C SER A 852 37.99 9.23 33.28
N LYS A 853 38.59 8.42 34.16
CA LYS A 853 39.43 7.29 33.75
C LYS A 853 38.66 6.24 32.94
N ARG A 854 37.39 5.99 33.28
CA ARG A 854 36.54 5.03 32.55
C ARG A 854 36.10 5.54 31.19
N VAL A 855 35.65 6.80 31.12
CA VAL A 855 35.01 7.37 29.92
C VAL A 855 36.03 7.94 28.94
N LEU A 856 37.00 8.73 29.44
CA LEU A 856 37.99 9.42 28.60
C LEU A 856 39.30 8.65 28.49
N GLY A 857 39.54 7.69 29.39
CA GLY A 857 40.80 7.00 29.52
C GLY A 857 41.77 7.70 30.46
N THR A 858 42.76 6.95 30.94
CA THR A 858 43.76 7.43 31.92
C THR A 858 44.73 8.47 31.37
N GLU A 859 44.86 8.54 30.05
CA GLU A 859 45.84 9.38 29.34
C GLU A 859 45.22 10.68 28.78
N HIS A 860 43.90 10.84 28.87
CA HIS A 860 43.22 12.03 28.36
C HIS A 860 43.59 13.29 29.17
N PRO A 861 43.81 14.46 28.53
CA PRO A 861 44.18 15.70 29.21
C PRO A 861 43.29 16.06 30.40
N ASP A 862 41.98 15.91 30.28
CA ASP A 862 41.03 16.23 31.35
C ASP A 862 41.09 15.25 32.54
N THR A 863 41.38 13.98 32.27
CA THR A 863 41.62 12.98 33.32
C THR A 863 42.91 13.31 34.07
N LEU A 864 43.98 13.62 33.32
CA LEU A 864 45.27 14.02 33.89
C LEU A 864 45.14 15.31 34.73
N ASN A 865 44.39 16.31 34.25
CA ASN A 865 44.14 17.55 34.98
C ASN A 865 43.34 17.30 36.27
N SER A 866 42.30 16.47 36.22
CA SER A 866 41.49 16.14 37.40
C SER A 866 42.31 15.34 38.43
N MET A 867 43.15 14.41 37.98
CA MET A 867 44.12 13.71 38.85
C MET A 867 45.13 14.67 39.46
N ASN A 868 45.68 15.61 38.70
CA ASN A 868 46.61 16.62 39.19
C ASN A 868 45.96 17.51 40.27
N ASN A 869 44.73 17.98 40.02
CA ASN A 869 43.96 18.77 40.98
C ASN A 869 43.70 17.99 42.28
N LEU A 870 43.46 16.67 42.20
CA LEU A 870 43.28 15.82 43.38
C LEU A 870 44.59 15.60 44.15
N VAL A 871 45.71 15.39 43.45
CA VAL A 871 47.06 15.34 44.07
C VAL A 871 47.36 16.61 44.83
N LEU A 872 47.12 17.77 44.20
CA LEU A 872 47.31 19.07 44.82
C LEU A 872 46.39 19.25 46.04
N THR A 873 45.13 18.82 45.94
CA THR A 873 44.18 18.89 47.06
C THR A 873 44.65 18.07 48.26
N PHE A 874 45.09 16.82 48.06
CA PHE A 874 45.67 16.00 49.14
C PHE A 874 46.93 16.62 49.74
N SER A 875 47.79 17.22 48.90
CA SER A 875 48.99 17.91 49.35
C SER A 875 48.67 19.11 50.24
N TYR A 876 47.71 19.96 49.84
CA TYR A 876 47.27 21.12 50.64
C TYR A 876 46.56 20.73 51.93
N GLN A 877 45.96 19.53 52.00
CA GLN A 877 45.39 18.96 53.22
C GLN A 877 46.42 18.24 54.11
N GLY A 878 47.70 18.12 53.70
CA GLY A 878 48.74 17.41 54.43
C GLY A 878 48.68 15.87 54.33
N ARG A 879 47.89 15.33 53.40
CA ARG A 879 47.73 13.89 53.14
C ARG A 879 48.76 13.40 52.12
N TRP A 880 50.04 13.56 52.46
CA TRP A 880 51.18 13.33 51.55
C TRP A 880 51.24 11.92 50.96
N LYS A 881 50.86 10.89 51.75
CA LYS A 881 50.87 9.49 51.29
C LYS A 881 49.88 9.24 50.15
N GLU A 882 48.70 9.84 50.23
CA GLU A 882 47.65 9.69 49.21
C GLU A 882 47.98 10.51 47.96
N ALA A 883 48.52 11.72 48.16
CA ALA A 883 49.07 12.54 47.08
C ALA A 883 50.19 11.81 46.32
N GLU A 884 51.13 11.17 47.02
CA GLU A 884 52.25 10.44 46.43
C GLU A 884 51.77 9.26 45.56
N VAL A 885 50.83 8.45 46.04
CA VAL A 885 50.27 7.32 45.28
C VAL A 885 49.62 7.79 43.98
N LEU A 886 48.77 8.82 44.07
CA LEU A 886 48.07 9.34 42.89
C LEU A 886 49.02 10.09 41.93
N PHE A 887 50.03 10.77 42.46
CA PHE A 887 51.06 11.44 41.68
C PHE A 887 51.90 10.45 40.86
N LEU A 888 52.25 9.30 41.44
CA LEU A 888 52.96 8.24 40.70
C LEU A 888 52.11 7.69 39.55
N GLN A 889 50.80 7.52 39.75
CA GLN A 889 49.88 7.12 38.66
C GLN A 889 49.81 8.20 37.56
N LEU A 890 49.70 9.47 37.95
CA LEU A 890 49.68 10.60 37.00
C LEU A 890 50.97 10.66 36.18
N LYS A 891 52.13 10.51 36.84
CA LYS A 891 53.45 10.53 36.19
C LYS A 891 53.58 9.41 35.15
N GLU A 892 53.13 8.20 35.50
CA GLU A 892 53.17 7.06 34.59
C GLU A 892 52.25 7.27 33.37
N ALA A 893 51.04 7.79 33.58
CA ALA A 893 50.12 8.10 32.48
C ALA A 893 50.68 9.19 31.55
N ARG A 894 51.27 10.27 32.11
CA ARG A 894 51.92 11.33 31.32
C ARG A 894 53.11 10.82 30.51
N LYS A 895 53.89 9.89 31.08
CA LYS A 895 55.03 9.28 30.37
C LYS A 895 54.57 8.51 29.13
N ARG A 896 53.49 7.74 29.23
CA ARG A 896 52.93 7.01 28.07
C ARG A 896 52.44 7.93 26.96
N VAL A 897 51.82 9.06 27.32
CA VAL A 897 51.42 10.09 26.33
C VAL A 897 52.62 10.65 25.57
N LEU A 898 53.73 10.93 26.28
CA LEU A 898 54.97 11.42 25.68
C LEU A 898 55.65 10.37 24.79
N ASP A 899 55.58 9.09 25.17
CA ASP A 899 56.15 7.98 24.39
C ASP A 899 55.34 7.69 23.10
N LEU A 900 54.04 8.03 23.06
CA LEU A 900 53.14 7.81 21.92
C LEU A 900 53.14 8.96 20.88
N ASN A 901 53.52 10.19 21.26
CA ASN A 901 53.59 11.34 20.37
C ASN A 901 54.86 12.17 20.62
N PRO A 902 55.98 11.88 19.93
CA PRO A 902 57.24 12.60 20.12
C PRO A 902 57.20 14.07 19.66
N ASP A 903 56.22 14.47 18.85
CA ASP A 903 56.04 15.84 18.34
C ASP A 903 55.05 16.69 19.17
N THR A 904 54.61 16.21 20.34
CA THR A 904 53.72 17.01 21.21
C THR A 904 54.50 18.21 21.76
N PRO A 905 54.06 19.47 21.56
CA PRO A 905 54.79 20.62 22.08
C PRO A 905 54.91 20.54 23.61
N ALA A 906 56.07 20.95 24.13
CA ALA A 906 56.43 20.93 25.54
C ALA A 906 55.47 21.71 26.48
N SER A 907 54.42 22.34 25.97
CA SER A 907 53.35 22.96 26.75
C SER A 907 52.50 21.94 27.53
N VAL A 908 52.47 20.67 27.14
CA VAL A 908 51.86 19.58 27.95
C VAL A 908 52.77 19.19 29.13
N GLY A 909 54.06 19.53 29.07
CA GLY A 909 55.04 19.28 30.12
C GLY A 909 55.03 20.27 31.29
N ASN A 910 54.23 21.35 31.23
CA ASN A 910 54.22 22.44 32.22
C ASN A 910 52.88 22.64 32.96
N ILE A 911 52.06 21.59 33.12
CA ILE A 911 50.88 21.59 34.00
C ILE A 911 51.04 20.59 35.13
#